data_AF-A0A0M4HD02-F1
#
_entry.id   AF-A0A0M4HD02-F1
#
_cell.length_a   1.000
_cell.length_b   1.000
_cell.length_c   1.000
_cell.angle_alpha   90.00
_cell.angle_beta   90.00
_cell.angle_gamma   90.00
#
_symmetry.space_group_name_H-M   'P 1'
#
loop_
_entity.id
_entity.type
_entity.pdbx_description
1 polymer ?
#
loop_
_entity_poly.entity_id
_entity_poly.type
_entity_poly.pdbx_seq_one_letter_code
_entity_poly.pdbx_strand_id
1 'polypeptide(L)'
;MQKFTLLGILFFLLTAPVSFAQRIVFSGHVTEAATGQPVPFASVFVRGTSLGATADENGRFQLTVPQPVDSLTAGAVGFRPLSRKVSRQPQQTVGFALKSSSFALGEVTVHGGENPAFAILRKVQAHKKEHDKAQLGSFEFDSYNRVEVSLSDVTARLAKQKVIRDMTSVAQTVGEMERNASGKPTVPVFASEVLSRYYVRHRPNREREDIKHSQLHGVAPRDGSVLSQVLGSSFQDYDFYPNWQIVMGKDFISPIAEGWRITYDYDLEDSVLVGQDRCYQLKVFPRRPQDLAFTGRIWITMKDYALRRVDLSVDPKANINFVDQIRVYQDLAPTPAGPWLPQRTRVVVGLKPNKKQTGLLVRFNTVNSNFATDQPHEAKFYEQPFASAVDALEVPAGFWNQHRPDTLSAQEVRTLTALDSVGKLRSVQSALELADLLVTGYKQVGKLEIGPIPSLYTYNNVEGSRLQVGFRTTGDLSPNWFARTYVAYGTKDRDVKYGLSGYRVLARRNWTLLRFERSHDVDQVALLDNDYAIENPLFDAAVRFGNIKPGRPLWRDVTGLSAQSDLFHGFTQKLTLRHQRFDPLYDFAYYTSDLHQPGAPTADKFSLSEVILESRYAPDEVLIQNKNRRYAVGLRKWPVFTFRYTLGIDNVLGSDFQYQKFNLLVAQSLPLGQLGRTEYTLDAGYIPSTVPYPVLKTHLGNESPIYTSNAYNLMRYFEFVSDRYASLHAEHYFEGLFINSVPVLKKLDWRLLASANVLYGGVSEANRLATPTVDSQGQNLPTFRPLGTAPYVEMGYGVENIFKVLRVDFIHRLTYLDNPGAKNFGVKVCAQFKL
;
A
#
# COMPACT_ATOMS: atom_id res chain seq x y z
N MET A 1 37.89 -69.00 -10.91
CA MET A 1 38.98 -68.11 -10.44
C MET A 1 38.86 -66.65 -10.92
N GLN A 2 37.82 -66.23 -11.65
CA GLN A 2 37.66 -64.83 -12.13
C GLN A 2 36.85 -63.89 -11.21
N LYS A 3 36.11 -64.41 -10.22
CA LYS A 3 35.30 -63.58 -9.30
C LYS A 3 36.07 -63.05 -8.08
N PHE A 4 37.20 -63.66 -7.72
CA PHE A 4 38.03 -63.21 -6.59
C PHE A 4 39.07 -62.15 -6.98
N THR A 5 39.46 -62.08 -8.26
CA THR A 5 40.39 -61.08 -8.78
C THR A 5 39.75 -59.69 -8.92
N LEU A 6 38.45 -59.59 -9.22
CA LEU A 6 37.76 -58.29 -9.25
C LEU A 6 37.57 -57.66 -7.86
N LEU A 7 37.38 -58.48 -6.82
CA LEU A 7 37.22 -57.99 -5.44
C LEU A 7 38.53 -57.45 -4.86
N GLY A 8 39.68 -58.04 -5.25
CA GLY A 8 41.00 -57.55 -4.89
C GLY A 8 41.36 -56.22 -5.54
N ILE A 9 40.94 -55.99 -6.79
CA ILE A 9 41.15 -54.71 -7.49
C ILE A 9 40.28 -53.60 -6.90
N LEU A 10 39.04 -53.91 -6.48
CA LEU A 10 38.16 -52.94 -5.81
C LEU A 10 38.70 -52.53 -4.42
N PHE A 11 39.29 -53.47 -3.66
CA PHE A 11 39.90 -53.17 -2.36
C PHE A 11 41.21 -52.35 -2.49
N PHE A 12 41.94 -52.51 -3.61
CA PHE A 12 43.14 -51.72 -3.88
C PHE A 12 42.82 -50.29 -4.39
N LEU A 13 41.68 -50.09 -5.05
CA LEU A 13 41.18 -48.76 -5.45
C LEU A 13 40.57 -47.95 -4.29
N LEU A 14 40.10 -48.61 -3.23
CA LEU A 14 39.55 -47.97 -2.02
C LEU A 14 40.60 -47.55 -0.99
N THR A 15 41.87 -47.91 -1.18
CA THR A 15 42.98 -47.59 -0.26
C THR A 15 44.01 -46.62 -0.83
N ALA A 16 43.72 -45.99 -1.98
CA ALA A 16 44.55 -44.90 -2.50
C ALA A 16 44.55 -43.72 -1.50
N PRO A 17 45.72 -43.29 -0.99
CA PRO A 17 45.79 -42.15 -0.09
C PRO A 17 45.29 -40.91 -0.84
N VAL A 18 44.22 -40.30 -0.33
CA VAL A 18 43.78 -38.98 -0.77
C VAL A 18 44.92 -38.01 -0.46
N SER A 19 45.67 -37.62 -1.48
CA SER A 19 46.68 -36.58 -1.36
C SER A 19 45.95 -35.28 -1.03
N PHE A 20 45.98 -34.88 0.25
CA PHE A 20 45.58 -33.54 0.65
C PHE A 20 46.58 -32.56 0.00
N ALA A 21 46.15 -31.91 -1.08
CA ALA A 21 46.87 -30.75 -1.59
C ALA A 21 46.96 -29.72 -0.45
N GLN A 22 48.17 -29.48 0.06
CA GLN A 22 48.42 -28.51 1.12
C GLN A 22 48.11 -27.11 0.60
N ARG A 23 46.89 -26.64 0.88
CA ARG A 23 46.45 -25.28 0.56
C ARG A 23 47.15 -24.31 1.51
N ILE A 24 47.81 -23.30 0.95
CA ILE A 24 48.45 -22.24 1.73
C ILE A 24 47.49 -21.06 1.80
N VAL A 25 47.19 -20.60 3.02
CA VAL A 25 46.28 -19.49 3.28
C VAL A 25 47.07 -18.26 3.72
N PHE A 26 46.95 -17.19 2.94
CA PHE A 26 47.47 -15.88 3.26
C PHE A 26 46.32 -15.02 3.78
N SER A 27 46.53 -14.34 4.91
CA SER A 27 45.59 -13.35 5.44
C SER A 27 46.32 -12.06 5.76
N GLY A 28 45.65 -10.92 5.86
CA GLY A 28 46.29 -9.69 6.29
C GLY A 28 45.55 -8.44 5.85
N HIS A 29 46.24 -7.29 5.92
CA HIS A 29 45.65 -5.98 5.67
C HIS A 29 46.43 -5.20 4.63
N VAL A 30 45.71 -4.45 3.80
CA VAL A 30 46.25 -3.46 2.88
C VAL A 30 45.95 -2.07 3.43
N THR A 31 46.99 -1.26 3.59
CA THR A 31 46.95 0.08 4.21
C THR A 31 47.70 1.09 3.34
N GLU A 32 47.38 2.36 3.51
CA GLU A 32 48.13 3.46 2.88
C GLU A 32 49.39 3.77 3.69
N ALA A 33 50.54 3.85 3.03
CA ALA A 33 51.83 4.04 3.69
C ALA A 33 51.97 5.40 4.40
N ALA A 34 51.24 6.42 3.95
CA ALA A 34 51.31 7.78 4.50
C ALA A 34 50.40 7.99 5.71
N THR A 35 49.22 7.39 5.71
CA THR A 35 48.16 7.66 6.70
C THR A 35 47.89 6.48 7.63
N GLY A 36 48.34 5.27 7.27
CA GLY A 36 48.00 4.03 7.96
C GLY A 36 46.55 3.61 7.82
N GLN A 37 45.73 4.34 7.05
CA GLN A 37 44.32 4.00 6.83
C GLN A 37 44.19 2.75 5.96
N PRO A 38 43.14 1.93 6.16
CA PRO A 38 42.89 0.77 5.32
C PRO A 38 42.61 1.21 3.87
N VAL A 39 43.14 0.47 2.91
CA VAL A 39 42.85 0.66 1.49
C VAL A 39 41.80 -0.37 1.10
N PRO A 40 40.50 0.03 1.05
CA PRO A 40 39.42 -0.89 0.78
C PRO A 40 39.50 -1.40 -0.66
N PHE A 41 39.03 -2.63 -0.89
CA PHE A 41 38.93 -3.23 -2.22
C PHE A 41 40.26 -3.39 -2.98
N ALA A 42 41.40 -3.30 -2.29
CA ALA A 42 42.70 -3.58 -2.88
C ALA A 42 42.78 -5.03 -3.37
N SER A 43 43.33 -5.24 -4.57
CA SER A 43 43.55 -6.58 -5.12
C SER A 43 44.88 -7.14 -4.63
N VAL A 44 44.87 -8.32 -4.01
CA VAL A 44 46.07 -9.08 -3.62
C VAL A 44 46.16 -10.33 -4.48
N PHE A 45 47.24 -10.48 -5.24
CA PHE A 45 47.37 -11.54 -6.24
C PHE A 45 48.80 -12.06 -6.37
N VAL A 46 48.94 -13.26 -6.95
CA VAL A 46 50.22 -13.86 -7.33
C VAL A 46 50.52 -13.46 -8.78
N ARG A 47 51.63 -12.74 -8.98
CA ARG A 47 52.00 -12.19 -10.29
C ARG A 47 52.17 -13.29 -11.33
N GLY A 48 51.55 -13.12 -12.50
CA GLY A 48 51.61 -14.11 -13.59
C GLY A 48 50.61 -15.25 -13.47
N THR A 49 49.69 -15.22 -12.51
CA THR A 49 48.62 -16.22 -12.35
C THR A 49 47.25 -15.56 -12.21
N SER A 50 46.18 -16.34 -12.30
CA SER A 50 44.80 -15.91 -12.00
C SER A 50 44.44 -15.96 -10.52
N LEU A 51 45.40 -16.30 -9.64
CA LEU A 51 45.15 -16.47 -8.20
C LEU A 51 45.24 -15.12 -7.50
N GLY A 52 44.10 -14.65 -6.96
CA GLY A 52 44.01 -13.42 -6.21
C GLY A 52 42.73 -13.30 -5.39
N ALA A 53 42.71 -12.32 -4.50
CA ALA A 53 41.59 -11.98 -3.63
C ALA A 53 41.48 -10.46 -3.50
N THR A 54 40.26 -9.99 -3.29
CA THR A 54 39.98 -8.56 -3.07
C THR A 54 39.84 -8.31 -1.57
N ALA A 55 40.47 -7.23 -1.08
CA ALA A 55 40.35 -6.81 0.29
C ALA A 55 38.95 -6.24 0.62
N ASP A 56 38.49 -6.38 1.85
CA ASP A 56 37.22 -5.82 2.32
C ASP A 56 37.30 -4.30 2.58
N GLU A 57 36.21 -3.71 3.09
CA GLU A 57 36.11 -2.28 3.42
C GLU A 57 37.10 -1.82 4.50
N ASN A 58 37.62 -2.75 5.31
CA ASN A 58 38.64 -2.51 6.32
C ASN A 58 40.04 -2.89 5.84
N GLY A 59 40.21 -3.12 4.53
CA GLY A 59 41.47 -3.49 3.89
C GLY A 59 41.92 -4.92 4.18
N ARG A 60 41.08 -5.79 4.76
CA ARG A 60 41.44 -7.18 5.09
C ARG A 60 41.27 -8.08 3.88
N PHE A 61 42.23 -8.97 3.62
CA PHE A 61 42.13 -9.97 2.57
C PHE A 61 42.43 -11.37 3.11
N GLN A 62 41.90 -12.37 2.40
CA GLN A 62 42.27 -13.77 2.57
C GLN A 62 42.42 -14.41 1.19
N LEU A 63 43.59 -14.98 0.90
CA LEU A 63 43.93 -15.63 -0.36
C LEU A 63 44.42 -17.05 -0.10
N THR A 64 43.78 -18.02 -0.74
CA THR A 64 44.18 -19.43 -0.67
C THR A 64 44.84 -19.85 -1.98
N VAL A 65 46.07 -20.34 -1.89
CA VAL A 65 46.89 -20.73 -3.05
C VAL A 65 47.16 -22.24 -3.00
N PRO A 66 47.02 -22.98 -4.11
CA PRO A 66 47.17 -24.43 -4.14
C PRO A 66 48.62 -24.92 -4.16
N GLN A 67 49.60 -24.03 -4.42
CA GLN A 67 51.03 -24.34 -4.47
C GLN A 67 51.86 -23.22 -3.82
N PRO A 68 53.08 -23.50 -3.31
CA PRO A 68 53.96 -22.46 -2.79
C PRO A 68 54.29 -21.39 -3.84
N VAL A 69 54.24 -20.12 -3.43
CA VAL A 69 54.54 -18.94 -4.28
C VAL A 69 55.64 -18.11 -3.63
N ASP A 70 56.49 -17.48 -4.44
CA ASP A 70 57.60 -16.67 -3.94
C ASP A 70 57.16 -15.31 -3.40
N SER A 71 56.13 -14.70 -3.99
CA SER A 71 55.66 -13.38 -3.59
C SER A 71 54.17 -13.14 -3.86
N LEU A 72 53.58 -12.27 -3.04
CA LEU A 72 52.26 -11.71 -3.24
C LEU A 72 52.39 -10.23 -3.59
N THR A 73 51.52 -9.76 -4.49
CA THR A 73 51.46 -8.35 -4.90
C THR A 73 50.12 -7.78 -4.53
N ALA A 74 50.12 -6.64 -3.83
CA ALA A 74 48.91 -5.86 -3.58
C ALA A 74 48.89 -4.62 -4.48
N GLY A 75 47.74 -4.32 -5.06
CA GLY A 75 47.51 -3.14 -5.89
C GLY A 75 46.13 -2.55 -5.64
N ALA A 76 46.03 -1.22 -5.74
CA ALA A 76 44.78 -0.48 -5.62
C ALA A 76 44.83 0.76 -6.54
N VAL A 77 43.68 1.22 -6.99
CA VAL A 77 43.57 2.42 -7.83
C VAL A 77 44.12 3.62 -7.06
N GLY A 78 45.00 4.40 -7.71
CA GLY A 78 45.68 5.53 -7.07
C GLY A 78 46.90 5.15 -6.22
N PHE A 79 47.35 3.90 -6.23
CA PHE A 79 48.53 3.44 -5.48
C PHE A 79 49.53 2.69 -6.37
N ARG A 80 50.82 2.75 -6.03
CA ARG A 80 51.84 1.92 -6.68
C ARG A 80 51.76 0.49 -6.13
N PRO A 81 51.71 -0.54 -6.99
CA PRO A 81 51.65 -1.93 -6.54
C PRO A 81 52.89 -2.30 -5.75
N LEU A 82 52.72 -3.07 -4.68
CA LEU A 82 53.80 -3.51 -3.80
C LEU A 82 53.83 -5.04 -3.74
N SER A 83 54.98 -5.62 -4.10
CA SER A 83 55.22 -7.06 -3.95
C SER A 83 55.98 -7.36 -2.66
N ARG A 84 55.50 -8.34 -1.89
CA ARG A 84 56.19 -8.88 -0.70
C ARG A 84 56.49 -10.36 -0.89
N LYS A 85 57.70 -10.76 -0.50
CA LYS A 85 58.08 -12.18 -0.43
C LYS A 85 57.28 -12.88 0.68
N VAL A 86 56.89 -14.12 0.43
CA VAL A 86 56.12 -14.93 1.39
C VAL A 86 56.81 -16.25 1.67
N SER A 87 56.51 -16.86 2.83
CA SER A 87 57.11 -18.12 3.25
C SER A 87 56.30 -19.32 2.75
N ARG A 88 56.81 -20.55 2.95
CA ARG A 88 56.09 -21.79 2.60
C ARG A 88 55.20 -22.32 3.74
N GLN A 89 54.88 -21.51 4.75
CA GLN A 89 54.03 -21.93 5.87
C GLN A 89 52.57 -22.09 5.43
N PRO A 90 51.82 -23.08 5.96
CA PRO A 90 50.42 -23.34 5.59
C PRO A 90 49.47 -22.17 5.85
N GLN A 91 49.75 -21.36 6.88
CA GLN A 91 48.98 -20.17 7.20
C GLN A 91 49.92 -19.06 7.61
N GLN A 92 49.78 -17.88 7.02
CA GLN A 92 50.62 -16.73 7.35
C GLN A 92 49.92 -15.39 7.14
N THR A 93 50.34 -14.40 7.92
CA THR A 93 49.80 -13.04 7.85
C THR A 93 50.74 -12.10 7.08
N VAL A 94 50.24 -11.41 6.06
CA VAL A 94 51.02 -10.51 5.19
C VAL A 94 50.34 -9.14 5.12
N GLY A 95 51.01 -8.12 5.64
CA GLY A 95 50.54 -6.73 5.52
C GLY A 95 51.15 -6.00 4.32
N PHE A 96 50.37 -5.15 3.65
CA PHE A 96 50.83 -4.28 2.57
C PHE A 96 50.61 -2.82 2.93
N ALA A 97 51.64 -1.98 2.77
CA ALA A 97 51.57 -0.53 2.94
C ALA A 97 51.85 0.14 1.59
N LEU A 98 50.78 0.51 0.88
CA LEU A 98 50.86 1.03 -0.48
C LEU A 98 51.20 2.52 -0.50
N LYS A 99 52.11 2.93 -1.40
CA LYS A 99 52.43 4.34 -1.62
C LYS A 99 51.47 4.93 -2.66
N SER A 100 50.86 6.07 -2.37
CA SER A 100 49.96 6.76 -3.28
C SER A 100 50.70 7.11 -4.58
N SER A 101 50.10 6.77 -5.72
CA SER A 101 50.60 7.11 -7.05
C SER A 101 49.95 8.41 -7.46
N SER A 102 50.70 9.51 -7.44
CA SER A 102 50.27 10.76 -8.07
C SER A 102 50.18 10.51 -9.57
N PHE A 103 48.97 10.24 -10.08
CA PHE A 103 48.67 10.44 -11.48
C PHE A 103 48.73 11.96 -11.71
N ALA A 104 49.82 12.46 -12.29
CA ALA A 104 49.68 13.65 -13.12
C ALA A 104 48.74 13.23 -14.24
N LEU A 105 47.53 13.81 -14.28
CA LEU A 105 46.60 13.65 -15.39
C LEU A 105 47.41 13.93 -16.68
N GLY A 106 47.62 12.88 -17.47
CA GLY A 106 47.99 13.09 -18.86
C GLY A 106 46.91 13.96 -19.47
N GLU A 107 47.34 15.01 -20.17
CA GLU A 107 46.48 15.90 -20.92
C GLU A 107 45.41 15.09 -21.67
N VAL A 108 44.14 15.46 -21.49
CA VAL A 108 43.04 14.89 -22.28
C VAL A 108 43.29 15.34 -23.72
N THR A 109 43.97 14.52 -24.51
CA THR A 109 43.91 14.62 -25.96
C THR A 109 42.47 14.31 -26.36
N VAL A 110 41.67 15.37 -26.50
CA VAL A 110 40.37 15.31 -27.16
C VAL A 110 40.66 14.92 -28.61
N HIS A 111 40.57 13.63 -28.92
CA HIS A 111 40.49 13.21 -30.31
C HIS A 111 39.16 13.72 -30.86
N GLY A 112 39.20 14.44 -31.99
CA GLY A 112 37.99 14.82 -32.73
C GLY A 112 37.29 13.57 -33.23
N GLY A 113 36.38 13.03 -32.42
CA GLY A 113 35.66 11.79 -32.68
C GLY A 113 34.40 11.70 -31.81
N GLU A 114 33.51 10.79 -32.17
CA GLU A 114 32.28 10.58 -31.40
C GLU A 114 32.59 9.98 -30.02
N ASN A 115 31.85 10.41 -28.99
CA ASN A 115 31.97 9.88 -27.64
C ASN A 115 31.80 8.35 -27.64
N PRO A 116 32.80 7.58 -27.14
CA PRO A 116 32.77 6.12 -27.19
C PRO A 116 31.58 5.50 -26.43
N ALA A 117 31.04 6.18 -25.42
CA ALA A 117 29.82 5.75 -24.72
C ALA A 117 28.62 5.68 -25.67
N PHE A 118 28.55 6.56 -26.68
CA PHE A 118 27.44 6.60 -27.64
C PHE A 118 27.45 5.38 -28.57
N ALA A 119 28.64 4.91 -28.95
CA ALA A 119 28.77 3.69 -29.74
C ALA A 119 28.30 2.46 -28.95
N ILE A 120 28.63 2.39 -27.66
CA ILE A 120 28.18 1.33 -26.75
C ILE A 120 26.65 1.39 -26.61
N LEU A 121 26.09 2.56 -26.31
CA LEU A 121 24.64 2.72 -26.12
C LEU A 121 23.83 2.41 -27.38
N ARG A 122 24.33 2.71 -28.59
CA ARG A 122 23.66 2.26 -29.82
C ARG A 122 23.57 0.74 -29.91
N LYS A 123 24.61 0.02 -29.47
CA LYS A 123 24.59 -1.44 -29.42
C LYS A 123 23.66 -1.95 -28.31
N VAL A 124 23.62 -1.28 -27.16
CA VAL A 124 22.61 -1.56 -26.12
C VAL A 124 21.21 -1.43 -26.70
N GLN A 125 20.90 -0.36 -27.46
CA GLN A 125 19.60 -0.21 -28.10
C GLN A 125 19.31 -1.32 -29.12
N ALA A 126 20.30 -1.71 -29.92
CA ALA A 126 20.14 -2.78 -30.91
C ALA A 126 19.81 -4.15 -30.27
N HIS A 127 20.42 -4.47 -29.12
CA HIS A 127 20.20 -5.73 -28.40
C HIS A 127 19.18 -5.58 -27.25
N LYS A 128 18.54 -4.42 -27.12
CA LYS A 128 17.66 -4.11 -25.98
C LYS A 128 16.53 -5.13 -25.83
N LYS A 129 15.92 -5.51 -26.94
CA LYS A 129 14.84 -6.51 -26.97
C LYS A 129 15.33 -7.89 -26.54
N GLU A 130 16.55 -8.28 -26.87
CA GLU A 130 17.09 -9.62 -26.55
C GLU A 130 17.26 -9.82 -25.04
N HIS A 131 17.53 -8.73 -24.32
CA HIS A 131 17.81 -8.76 -22.88
C HIS A 131 16.63 -8.30 -22.01
N ASP A 132 15.56 -7.81 -22.62
CA ASP A 132 14.35 -7.35 -21.95
C ASP A 132 13.51 -8.53 -21.45
N LYS A 133 13.24 -8.56 -20.14
CA LYS A 133 12.43 -9.61 -19.49
C LYS A 133 11.02 -9.74 -20.08
N ALA A 134 10.49 -8.68 -20.71
CA ALA A 134 9.19 -8.71 -21.39
C ALA A 134 9.15 -9.68 -22.59
N GLN A 135 10.30 -10.16 -23.06
CA GLN A 135 10.37 -11.21 -24.09
C GLN A 135 10.17 -12.62 -23.54
N LEU A 136 10.30 -12.83 -22.22
CA LEU A 136 10.04 -14.13 -21.60
C LEU A 136 8.54 -14.44 -21.65
N GLY A 137 8.18 -15.68 -22.00
CA GLY A 137 6.76 -16.10 -21.97
C GLY A 137 6.22 -16.12 -20.54
N SER A 138 7.05 -16.61 -19.63
CA SER A 138 6.83 -16.60 -18.18
C SER A 138 8.16 -16.68 -17.43
N PHE A 139 8.16 -16.26 -16.17
CA PHE A 139 9.26 -16.52 -15.26
C PHE A 139 8.76 -16.62 -13.82
N GLU A 140 9.54 -17.28 -12.98
CA GLU A 140 9.31 -17.37 -11.55
C GLU A 140 10.62 -17.36 -10.77
N PHE A 141 10.59 -16.84 -9.55
CA PHE A 141 11.75 -16.79 -8.65
C PHE A 141 11.33 -16.70 -7.19
N ASP A 142 12.21 -17.12 -6.28
CA ASP A 142 12.06 -16.84 -4.86
C ASP A 142 12.56 -15.41 -4.58
N SER A 143 11.73 -14.59 -3.92
CA SER A 143 12.03 -13.21 -3.56
C SER A 143 12.13 -13.06 -2.04
N TYR A 144 13.27 -12.57 -1.58
CA TYR A 144 13.44 -12.06 -0.23
C TYR A 144 13.39 -10.54 -0.28
N ASN A 145 12.42 -9.94 0.42
CA ASN A 145 12.27 -8.50 0.49
C ASN A 145 12.37 -8.02 1.93
N ARG A 146 13.21 -7.02 2.16
CA ARG A 146 13.35 -6.32 3.43
C ARG A 146 13.05 -4.84 3.25
N VAL A 147 12.08 -4.35 4.02
CA VAL A 147 11.69 -2.94 4.04
C VAL A 147 12.02 -2.36 5.40
N GLU A 148 12.74 -1.25 5.43
CA GLU A 148 13.11 -0.53 6.66
C GLU A 148 12.61 0.90 6.59
N VAL A 149 12.02 1.38 7.68
CA VAL A 149 11.53 2.75 7.82
C VAL A 149 12.18 3.40 9.03
N SER A 150 12.81 4.53 8.81
CA SER A 150 13.48 5.33 9.85
C SER A 150 13.05 6.80 9.78
N LEU A 151 13.05 7.49 10.92
CA LEU A 151 12.90 8.94 10.97
C LEU A 151 14.25 9.59 10.69
N SER A 152 14.28 10.56 9.77
CA SER A 152 15.43 11.41 9.48
C SER A 152 15.16 12.84 9.95
N ASP A 153 16.21 13.61 10.22
CA ASP A 153 16.10 15.04 10.60
C ASP A 153 15.08 15.33 11.73
N VAL A 154 15.08 14.51 12.79
CA VAL A 154 14.13 14.62 13.90
C VAL A 154 14.20 16.01 14.53
N THR A 155 13.08 16.75 14.48
CA THR A 155 13.01 18.10 15.05
C THR A 155 13.18 18.10 16.57
N ALA A 156 13.71 19.19 17.14
CA ALA A 156 13.89 19.32 18.59
C ALA A 156 12.58 19.15 19.39
N ARG A 157 11.43 19.54 18.82
CA ARG A 157 10.11 19.32 19.45
C ARG A 157 9.75 17.85 19.51
N LEU A 158 9.98 17.12 18.42
CA LEU A 158 9.66 15.70 18.32
C LEU A 158 10.64 14.85 19.13
N ALA A 159 11.93 15.20 19.14
CA ALA A 159 12.96 14.55 19.94
C ALA A 159 12.68 14.60 21.46
N LYS A 160 11.95 15.63 21.93
CA LYS A 160 11.52 15.75 23.34
C LYS A 160 10.36 14.83 23.71
N GLN A 161 9.63 14.27 22.73
CA GLN A 161 8.53 13.34 23.02
C GLN A 161 9.10 12.06 23.64
N LYS A 162 8.44 11.59 24.71
CA LYS A 162 8.89 10.43 25.50
C LYS A 162 9.16 9.21 24.61
N VAL A 163 8.23 8.90 23.69
CA VAL A 163 8.38 7.78 22.75
C VAL A 163 9.65 7.87 21.92
N ILE A 164 9.95 9.04 21.32
CA ILE A 164 11.12 9.22 20.46
C ILE A 164 12.42 9.22 21.26
N ARG A 165 12.41 9.82 22.45
CA ARG A 165 13.57 9.82 23.36
C ARG A 165 13.91 8.39 23.79
N ASP A 166 12.91 7.62 24.19
CA ASP A 166 13.11 6.24 24.63
C ASP A 166 13.61 5.38 23.44
N MET A 167 13.02 5.53 22.24
CA MET A 167 13.50 4.89 21.01
C MET A 167 14.97 5.21 20.69
N THR A 168 15.32 6.49 20.74
CA THR A 168 16.67 6.97 20.45
C THR A 168 17.68 6.43 21.47
N SER A 169 17.31 6.39 22.75
CA SER A 169 18.17 5.86 23.80
C SER A 169 18.49 4.37 23.61
N VAL A 170 17.49 3.55 23.27
CA VAL A 170 17.69 2.12 22.98
C VAL A 170 18.53 1.94 21.72
N ALA A 171 18.22 2.68 20.65
CA ALA A 171 19.01 2.62 19.41
C ALA A 171 20.50 2.95 19.65
N GLN A 172 20.79 3.95 20.50
CA GLN A 172 22.16 4.32 20.87
C GLN A 172 22.89 3.24 21.69
N THR A 173 22.17 2.45 22.50
CA THR A 173 22.81 1.36 23.28
C THR A 173 23.26 0.19 22.42
N VAL A 174 22.65 -0.01 21.24
CA VAL A 174 22.94 -1.14 20.35
C VAL A 174 24.09 -0.81 19.38
N GLY A 175 24.47 0.48 19.25
CA GLY A 175 25.64 0.94 18.50
C GLY A 175 25.42 2.29 17.83
N GLU A 176 26.29 2.62 16.86
CA GLU A 176 26.10 3.82 16.05
C GLU A 176 24.80 3.74 15.23
N MET A 177 23.97 4.78 15.36
CA MET A 177 22.76 4.92 14.56
C MET A 177 23.12 5.16 13.11
N GLU A 178 22.33 4.58 12.21
CA GLU A 178 22.44 4.84 10.78
C GLU A 178 22.34 6.32 10.46
N ARG A 179 22.97 6.75 9.37
CA ARG A 179 22.96 8.14 8.93
C ARG A 179 22.28 8.27 7.58
N ASN A 180 21.58 9.39 7.36
CA ASN A 180 21.06 9.75 6.04
C ASN A 180 22.20 10.25 5.12
N ALA A 181 21.91 10.56 3.84
CA ALA A 181 22.93 11.07 2.92
C ALA A 181 23.55 12.41 3.36
N SER A 182 22.89 13.17 4.23
CA SER A 182 23.43 14.39 4.85
C SER A 182 24.31 14.10 6.09
N GLY A 183 24.58 12.83 6.41
CA GLY A 183 25.41 12.42 7.54
C GLY A 183 24.75 12.54 8.92
N LYS A 184 23.44 12.78 8.99
CA LYS A 184 22.71 12.91 10.28
C LYS A 184 22.13 11.58 10.73
N PRO A 185 22.12 11.29 12.05
CA PRO A 185 21.58 10.04 12.56
C PRO A 185 20.07 9.92 12.28
N THR A 186 19.63 8.70 12.01
CA THR A 186 18.23 8.32 11.80
C THR A 186 17.75 7.42 12.92
N VAL A 187 16.49 7.59 13.32
CA VAL A 187 15.86 6.77 14.37
C VAL A 187 15.05 5.65 13.70
N PRO A 188 15.43 4.38 13.84
CA PRO A 188 14.69 3.29 13.22
C PRO A 188 13.31 3.15 13.87
N VAL A 189 12.28 3.02 13.03
CA VAL A 189 10.87 2.91 13.47
C VAL A 189 10.36 1.51 13.26
N PHE A 190 10.53 0.97 12.05
CA PHE A 190 9.91 -0.27 11.64
C PHE A 190 10.79 -0.98 10.62
N ALA A 191 10.79 -2.32 10.64
CA ALA A 191 11.29 -3.11 9.52
C ALA A 191 10.38 -4.32 9.28
N SER A 192 10.36 -4.80 8.04
CA SER A 192 9.67 -6.04 7.66
C SER A 192 10.57 -6.88 6.78
N GLU A 193 10.52 -8.19 7.00
CA GLU A 193 11.14 -9.20 6.13
C GLU A 193 10.03 -10.09 5.56
N VAL A 194 10.08 -10.34 4.26
CA VAL A 194 9.11 -11.17 3.53
C VAL A 194 9.88 -12.12 2.62
N LEU A 195 9.52 -13.39 2.66
CA LEU A 195 9.99 -14.42 1.75
C LEU A 195 8.78 -14.92 0.95
N SER A 196 8.83 -14.72 -0.36
CA SER A 196 7.76 -15.09 -1.28
C SER A 196 8.30 -15.82 -2.50
N ARG A 197 7.39 -16.45 -3.26
CA ARG A 197 7.67 -16.88 -4.63
C ARG A 197 6.83 -16.06 -5.59
N TYR A 198 7.50 -15.47 -6.57
CA TYR A 198 6.90 -14.58 -7.56
C TYR A 198 6.74 -15.30 -8.89
N TYR A 199 5.60 -15.11 -9.54
CA TYR A 199 5.23 -15.75 -10.80
C TYR A 199 4.71 -14.71 -11.78
N VAL A 200 5.25 -14.72 -13.00
CA VAL A 200 4.84 -13.82 -14.07
C VAL A 200 4.57 -14.59 -15.34
N ARG A 201 3.51 -14.21 -16.05
CA ARG A 201 3.18 -14.69 -17.39
C ARG A 201 2.83 -13.48 -18.24
N HIS A 202 3.46 -13.30 -19.41
CA HIS A 202 3.26 -12.10 -20.24
C HIS A 202 2.12 -12.24 -21.27
N ARG A 203 1.64 -13.47 -21.54
CA ARG A 203 0.62 -13.74 -22.58
C ARG A 203 -0.53 -14.63 -22.05
N PRO A 204 -1.64 -14.06 -21.55
CA PRO A 204 -1.85 -12.63 -21.22
C PRO A 204 -1.05 -12.21 -19.98
N ASN A 205 -0.82 -10.89 -19.79
CA ASN A 205 -0.06 -10.39 -18.65
C ASN A 205 -0.77 -10.72 -17.32
N ARG A 206 -0.11 -11.49 -16.47
CA ARG A 206 -0.63 -12.01 -15.21
C ARG A 206 0.52 -12.20 -14.24
N GLU A 207 0.31 -11.78 -13.01
CA GLU A 207 1.30 -11.81 -11.94
C GLU A 207 0.68 -12.44 -10.71
N ARG A 208 1.50 -13.17 -9.94
CA ARG A 208 1.10 -13.77 -8.67
C ARG A 208 2.27 -13.79 -7.69
N GLU A 209 2.02 -13.37 -6.47
CA GLU A 209 2.98 -13.50 -5.36
C GLU A 209 2.43 -14.45 -4.28
N ASP A 210 3.20 -15.49 -3.95
CA ASP A 210 2.90 -16.41 -2.86
C ASP A 210 3.84 -16.13 -1.67
N ILE A 211 3.33 -15.45 -0.64
CA ILE A 211 4.06 -15.23 0.61
C ILE A 211 4.15 -16.53 1.40
N LYS A 212 5.39 -16.98 1.59
CA LYS A 212 5.73 -18.15 2.41
C LYS A 212 5.87 -17.75 3.87
N HIS A 213 6.69 -16.73 4.15
CA HIS A 213 6.95 -16.25 5.51
C HIS A 213 7.09 -14.72 5.55
N SER A 214 6.66 -14.11 6.64
CA SER A 214 6.80 -12.68 6.91
C SER A 214 7.09 -12.43 8.39
N GLN A 215 8.04 -11.54 8.65
CA GLN A 215 8.39 -11.05 9.99
C GLN A 215 8.33 -9.53 10.03
N LEU A 216 7.90 -8.99 11.17
CA LEU A 216 7.83 -7.57 11.46
C LEU A 216 8.71 -7.25 12.67
N HIS A 217 9.43 -6.14 12.61
CA HIS A 217 10.32 -5.64 13.66
C HIS A 217 9.94 -4.20 14.04
N GLY A 218 9.96 -3.90 15.33
CA GLY A 218 9.75 -2.55 15.85
C GLY A 218 8.30 -2.04 15.87
N VAL A 219 8.13 -0.75 15.58
CA VAL A 219 6.90 0.03 15.73
C VAL A 219 5.99 -0.16 14.51
N ALA A 220 5.44 -1.36 14.36
CA ALA A 220 4.47 -1.67 13.31
C ALA A 220 3.04 -1.39 13.80
N PRO A 221 2.16 -0.77 13.00
CA PRO A 221 0.72 -0.90 13.20
C PRO A 221 0.32 -2.38 13.26
N ARG A 222 -0.70 -2.74 14.05
CA ARG A 222 -1.10 -4.15 14.24
C ARG A 222 -1.60 -4.81 12.96
N ASP A 223 -2.18 -4.01 12.04
CA ASP A 223 -2.50 -4.38 10.65
C ASP A 223 -1.31 -4.19 9.68
N GLY A 224 -0.08 -4.13 10.21
CA GLY A 224 1.16 -3.87 9.47
C GLY A 224 1.51 -4.87 8.38
N SER A 225 0.80 -6.00 8.29
CA SER A 225 0.86 -6.91 7.15
C SER A 225 0.37 -6.25 5.86
N VAL A 226 -0.66 -5.40 5.92
CA VAL A 226 -1.14 -4.68 4.72
C VAL A 226 -0.08 -3.67 4.26
N LEU A 227 0.49 -2.90 5.18
CA LEU A 227 1.56 -1.95 4.88
C LEU A 227 2.83 -2.65 4.35
N SER A 228 3.24 -3.78 4.93
CA SER A 228 4.41 -4.53 4.45
C SER A 228 4.17 -5.20 3.09
N GLN A 229 2.95 -5.66 2.82
CA GLN A 229 2.59 -6.31 1.56
C GLN A 229 2.38 -5.29 0.41
N VAL A 230 1.85 -4.09 0.71
CA VAL A 230 1.75 -2.97 -0.25
C VAL A 230 3.15 -2.43 -0.61
N LEU A 231 4.01 -2.26 0.40
CA LEU A 231 5.35 -1.70 0.21
C LEU A 231 6.34 -2.72 -0.37
N GLY A 232 6.16 -4.01 -0.05
CA GLY A 232 7.00 -5.09 -0.56
C GLY A 232 6.82 -5.36 -2.05
N SER A 233 5.57 -5.48 -2.52
CA SER A 233 5.26 -5.82 -3.91
C SER A 233 5.71 -4.76 -4.93
N SER A 234 5.66 -3.47 -4.57
CA SER A 234 5.90 -2.36 -5.51
C SER A 234 7.32 -2.28 -6.10
N PHE A 235 8.33 -2.90 -5.48
CA PHE A 235 9.74 -2.84 -5.92
C PHE A 235 10.34 -4.20 -6.27
N GLN A 236 9.56 -5.29 -6.20
CA GLN A 236 10.06 -6.65 -6.46
C GLN A 236 10.43 -6.88 -7.93
N ASP A 237 9.71 -6.24 -8.85
CA ASP A 237 9.90 -6.39 -10.30
C ASP A 237 10.32 -5.07 -11.00
N TYR A 238 11.13 -4.27 -10.30
CA TYR A 238 11.69 -3.03 -10.83
C TYR A 238 12.71 -3.32 -11.96
N ASP A 239 12.66 -2.57 -13.06
CA ASP A 239 13.49 -2.79 -14.25
C ASP A 239 13.93 -1.45 -14.86
N PHE A 240 14.97 -1.42 -15.68
CA PHE A 240 15.41 -0.24 -16.43
C PHE A 240 15.32 -0.42 -17.95
N TYR A 241 14.92 -1.59 -18.46
CA TYR A 241 14.67 -1.77 -19.90
C TYR A 241 13.52 -0.90 -20.44
N PRO A 242 12.35 -0.77 -19.77
CA PRO A 242 11.33 0.17 -20.20
C PRO A 242 11.86 1.61 -20.28
N ASN A 243 11.35 2.40 -21.23
CA ASN A 243 11.81 3.78 -21.44
C ASN A 243 11.51 4.71 -20.24
N TRP A 244 10.48 4.38 -19.47
CA TRP A 244 10.00 5.17 -18.33
C TRP A 244 9.94 4.29 -17.09
N GLN A 245 10.34 4.85 -15.96
CA GLN A 245 10.30 4.20 -14.66
C GLN A 245 9.45 5.01 -13.69
N ILE A 246 8.44 4.37 -13.14
CA ILE A 246 7.53 5.01 -12.19
C ILE A 246 8.13 4.89 -10.80
N VAL A 247 8.58 6.02 -10.24
CA VAL A 247 9.02 6.10 -8.84
C VAL A 247 8.14 7.12 -8.13
N MET A 248 7.43 6.68 -7.08
CA MET A 248 6.52 7.54 -6.28
C MET A 248 5.47 8.27 -7.15
N GLY A 249 4.94 7.59 -8.18
CA GLY A 249 3.92 8.16 -9.07
C GLY A 249 4.44 9.21 -10.07
N LYS A 250 5.76 9.31 -10.26
CA LYS A 250 6.40 10.16 -11.27
C LYS A 250 7.18 9.31 -12.28
N ASP A 251 7.14 9.71 -13.54
CA ASP A 251 7.84 9.05 -14.63
C ASP A 251 9.28 9.57 -14.77
N PHE A 252 10.25 8.70 -14.56
CA PHE A 252 11.67 8.96 -14.77
C PHE A 252 12.15 8.29 -16.06
N ILE A 253 12.95 8.99 -16.85
CA ILE A 253 13.47 8.44 -18.11
C ILE A 253 14.58 7.42 -17.78
N SER A 254 14.52 6.22 -18.34
CA SER A 254 15.62 5.25 -18.17
C SER A 254 16.93 5.72 -18.84
N PRO A 255 18.11 5.50 -18.24
CA PRO A 255 19.40 5.74 -18.90
C PRO A 255 19.63 4.96 -20.19
N ILE A 256 18.84 3.92 -20.45
CA ILE A 256 18.88 3.15 -21.69
C ILE A 256 17.57 3.28 -22.48
N ALA A 257 16.83 4.38 -22.28
CA ALA A 257 15.63 4.68 -23.04
C ALA A 257 15.93 4.90 -24.53
N GLU A 258 14.95 4.63 -25.39
CA GLU A 258 14.99 5.08 -26.78
C GLU A 258 15.08 6.62 -26.80
N GLY A 259 16.01 7.18 -27.58
CA GLY A 259 16.26 8.61 -27.57
C GLY A 259 17.04 9.13 -26.35
N TRP A 260 17.76 8.26 -25.62
CA TRP A 260 18.59 8.59 -24.46
C TRP A 260 19.44 9.87 -24.61
N ARG A 261 19.91 10.16 -25.83
CA ARG A 261 20.77 11.32 -26.15
C ARG A 261 20.08 12.67 -25.92
N ILE A 262 18.74 12.71 -25.90
CA ILE A 262 17.98 13.94 -25.64
C ILE A 262 18.02 14.32 -24.15
N THR A 263 18.04 13.30 -23.27
CA THR A 263 17.91 13.48 -21.82
C THR A 263 19.25 13.43 -21.10
N TYR A 264 20.16 12.58 -21.57
CA TYR A 264 21.40 12.24 -20.88
C TYR A 264 22.64 12.55 -21.71
N ASP A 265 23.71 12.86 -21.00
CA ASP A 265 25.10 12.74 -21.48
C ASP A 265 25.79 11.62 -20.71
N TYR A 266 26.86 11.07 -21.30
CA TYR A 266 27.53 9.86 -20.83
C TYR A 266 29.03 10.00 -20.94
N ASP A 267 29.76 9.53 -19.95
CA ASP A 267 31.20 9.38 -20.00
C ASP A 267 31.56 7.90 -19.84
N LEU A 268 32.39 7.37 -20.75
CA LEU A 268 33.01 6.06 -20.55
C LEU A 268 34.16 6.24 -19.54
N GLU A 269 34.00 5.72 -18.33
CA GLU A 269 35.00 5.84 -17.27
C GLU A 269 36.07 4.74 -17.38
N ASP A 270 35.66 3.47 -17.37
CA ASP A 270 36.58 2.33 -17.35
C ASP A 270 35.93 1.01 -17.82
N SER A 271 36.73 -0.06 -17.85
CA SER A 271 36.38 -1.44 -18.17
C SER A 271 36.63 -2.32 -16.95
N VAL A 272 35.57 -2.70 -16.23
CA VAL A 272 35.67 -3.39 -14.93
C VAL A 272 35.04 -4.79 -14.97
N LEU A 273 35.49 -5.67 -14.07
CA LEU A 273 34.87 -6.98 -13.88
C LEU A 273 33.76 -6.88 -12.80
N VAL A 274 32.53 -7.23 -13.17
CA VAL A 274 31.38 -7.26 -12.25
C VAL A 274 30.88 -8.69 -12.14
N GLY A 275 31.16 -9.33 -11.00
CA GLY A 275 30.92 -10.78 -10.86
C GLY A 275 31.87 -11.56 -11.78
N GLN A 276 31.32 -12.20 -12.81
CA GLN A 276 32.09 -12.91 -13.85
C GLN A 276 32.11 -12.14 -15.20
N ASP A 277 31.38 -11.03 -15.29
CA ASP A 277 31.15 -10.32 -16.55
C ASP A 277 32.09 -9.12 -16.69
N ARG A 278 32.82 -9.03 -17.80
CA ARG A 278 33.56 -7.80 -18.15
C ARG A 278 32.57 -6.77 -18.67
N CYS A 279 32.58 -5.58 -18.06
CA CYS A 279 31.62 -4.53 -18.32
C CYS A 279 32.29 -3.19 -18.62
N TYR A 280 31.69 -2.42 -19.53
CA TYR A 280 31.93 -0.99 -19.66
C TYR A 280 31.22 -0.27 -18.54
N GLN A 281 31.96 0.55 -17.78
CA GLN A 281 31.40 1.45 -16.78
C GLN A 281 31.13 2.81 -17.42
N LEU A 282 29.85 3.16 -17.51
CA LEU A 282 29.41 4.44 -18.05
C LEU A 282 28.89 5.30 -16.90
N LYS A 283 29.41 6.52 -16.78
CA LYS A 283 28.80 7.56 -15.96
C LYS A 283 27.66 8.18 -16.76
N VAL A 284 26.50 8.34 -16.12
CA VAL A 284 25.30 8.92 -16.71
C VAL A 284 24.92 10.15 -15.91
N PHE A 285 24.59 11.24 -16.59
CA PHE A 285 24.07 12.44 -15.96
C PHE A 285 23.09 13.15 -16.89
N PRO A 286 22.02 13.76 -16.36
CA PRO A 286 21.05 14.44 -17.19
C PRO A 286 21.68 15.70 -17.79
N ARG A 287 21.31 16.02 -19.04
CA ARG A 287 21.70 17.29 -19.69
C ARG A 287 21.22 18.49 -18.89
N ARG A 288 20.08 18.36 -18.21
CA ARG A 288 19.46 19.38 -17.38
C ARG A 288 19.19 18.79 -15.98
N PRO A 289 19.79 19.34 -14.91
CA PRO A 289 19.61 18.82 -13.55
C PRO A 289 18.17 18.82 -13.00
N GLN A 290 17.26 19.55 -13.66
CA GLN A 290 15.84 19.65 -13.28
C GLN A 290 14.94 18.60 -13.93
N ASP A 291 15.46 17.84 -14.91
CA ASP A 291 14.70 16.80 -15.58
C ASP A 291 14.43 15.63 -14.61
N LEU A 292 13.29 14.94 -14.76
CA LEU A 292 12.99 13.70 -14.03
C LEU A 292 13.84 12.56 -14.61
N ALA A 293 15.11 12.58 -14.24
CA ALA A 293 16.17 11.78 -14.83
C ALA A 293 17.20 11.39 -13.76
N PHE A 294 17.95 10.32 -14.04
CA PHE A 294 18.91 9.73 -13.12
C PHE A 294 20.35 10.22 -13.37
N THR A 295 21.12 10.38 -12.30
CA THR A 295 22.57 10.61 -12.33
C THR A 295 23.26 9.49 -11.57
N GLY A 296 24.38 8.98 -12.10
CA GLY A 296 25.11 7.88 -11.48
C GLY A 296 25.91 7.08 -12.48
N ARG A 297 25.90 5.75 -12.33
CA ARG A 297 26.67 4.81 -13.15
C ARG A 297 25.82 3.64 -13.61
N ILE A 298 26.10 3.19 -14.82
CA ILE A 298 25.56 1.96 -15.39
C ILE A 298 26.71 1.09 -15.89
N TRP A 299 26.54 -0.22 -15.79
CA TRP A 299 27.52 -1.20 -16.28
C TRP A 299 26.89 -2.02 -17.39
N ILE A 300 27.54 -2.02 -18.55
CA ILE A 300 27.08 -2.71 -19.76
C ILE A 300 28.06 -3.83 -20.08
N THR A 301 27.58 -5.05 -20.29
CA THR A 301 28.44 -6.19 -20.61
C THR A 301 29.17 -5.96 -21.95
N MET A 302 30.42 -6.41 -22.05
CA MET A 302 31.21 -6.25 -23.28
C MET A 302 30.84 -7.26 -24.37
N LYS A 303 30.29 -8.41 -23.98
CA LYS A 303 30.00 -9.53 -24.88
C LYS A 303 28.74 -9.28 -25.71
N ASP A 304 27.65 -8.91 -25.03
CA ASP A 304 26.29 -8.89 -25.53
C ASP A 304 25.55 -7.57 -25.27
N TYR A 305 26.23 -6.57 -24.68
CA TYR A 305 25.69 -5.22 -24.44
C TYR A 305 24.43 -5.19 -23.57
N ALA A 306 24.29 -6.16 -22.66
CA ALA A 306 23.23 -6.22 -21.66
C ALA A 306 23.53 -5.26 -20.50
N LEU A 307 22.46 -4.71 -19.91
CA LEU A 307 22.57 -3.96 -18.66
C LEU A 307 22.87 -4.93 -17.50
N ARG A 308 24.06 -4.82 -16.89
CA ARG A 308 24.51 -5.71 -15.80
C ARG A 308 24.20 -5.15 -14.42
N ARG A 309 24.37 -3.84 -14.26
CA ARG A 309 24.22 -3.13 -12.99
C ARG A 309 23.84 -1.67 -13.22
N VAL A 310 23.10 -1.11 -12.28
CA VAL A 310 22.87 0.34 -12.15
C VAL A 310 23.15 0.79 -10.71
N ASP A 311 23.75 1.96 -10.54
CA ASP A 311 23.82 2.71 -9.27
C ASP A 311 23.49 4.16 -9.60
N LEU A 312 22.21 4.48 -9.43
CA LEU A 312 21.59 5.70 -9.90
C LEU A 312 20.99 6.46 -8.74
N SER A 313 21.00 7.77 -8.84
CA SER A 313 20.37 8.69 -7.92
C SER A 313 19.62 9.76 -8.68
N VAL A 314 18.71 10.47 -8.02
CA VAL A 314 18.07 11.64 -8.61
C VAL A 314 18.77 12.89 -8.11
N ASP A 315 19.06 13.83 -9.00
CA ASP A 315 19.66 15.11 -8.61
C ASP A 315 18.69 15.86 -7.68
N PRO A 316 19.15 16.39 -6.53
CA PRO A 316 18.29 17.16 -5.61
C PRO A 316 17.62 18.39 -6.24
N LYS A 317 18.09 18.85 -7.41
CA LYS A 317 17.47 19.94 -8.19
C LYS A 317 16.28 19.49 -9.02
N ALA A 318 16.09 18.18 -9.22
CA ALA A 318 14.85 17.66 -9.79
C ALA A 318 13.72 18.01 -8.82
N ASN A 319 12.81 18.88 -9.23
CA ASN A 319 11.79 19.48 -8.38
C ASN A 319 10.67 18.49 -8.05
N ILE A 320 10.99 17.46 -7.28
CA ILE A 320 10.06 16.43 -6.83
C ILE A 320 9.61 16.80 -5.42
N ASN A 321 8.33 17.04 -5.26
CA ASN A 321 7.78 17.39 -3.96
C ASN A 321 7.96 16.22 -2.98
N PHE A 322 8.23 16.54 -1.72
CA PHE A 322 8.35 15.59 -0.61
C PHE A 322 9.50 14.59 -0.69
N VAL A 323 10.35 14.62 -1.72
CA VAL A 323 11.46 13.67 -1.89
C VAL A 323 12.78 14.39 -1.63
N ASP A 324 13.50 13.94 -0.61
CA ASP A 324 14.84 14.42 -0.23
C ASP A 324 15.95 13.68 -0.99
N GLN A 325 15.72 12.39 -1.27
CA GLN A 325 16.65 11.56 -2.05
C GLN A 325 15.92 10.36 -2.65
N ILE A 326 16.34 9.97 -3.86
CA ILE A 326 16.07 8.66 -4.44
C ILE A 326 17.42 8.10 -4.85
N ARG A 327 17.74 6.89 -4.39
CA ARG A 327 18.87 6.10 -4.87
C ARG A 327 18.39 4.70 -5.21
N VAL A 328 18.77 4.22 -6.38
CA VAL A 328 18.44 2.90 -6.89
C VAL A 328 19.75 2.20 -7.25
N TYR A 329 20.01 1.10 -6.59
CA TYR A 329 21.06 0.16 -6.96
C TYR A 329 20.40 -1.13 -7.43
N GLN A 330 20.84 -1.67 -8.56
CA GLN A 330 20.32 -2.94 -9.06
C GLN A 330 21.42 -3.76 -9.74
N ASP A 331 21.47 -5.04 -9.42
CA ASP A 331 22.23 -6.07 -10.13
C ASP A 331 21.26 -6.97 -10.89
N LEU A 332 21.54 -7.20 -12.17
CA LEU A 332 20.80 -8.11 -13.03
C LEU A 332 21.62 -9.40 -13.22
N ALA A 333 20.93 -10.53 -13.39
CA ALA A 333 21.53 -11.81 -13.73
C ALA A 333 20.94 -12.34 -15.05
N PRO A 334 21.77 -12.99 -15.90
CA PRO A 334 21.29 -13.59 -17.13
C PRO A 334 20.43 -14.82 -16.82
N THR A 335 19.38 -15.04 -17.60
CA THR A 335 18.61 -16.29 -17.55
C THR A 335 19.06 -17.26 -18.64
N PRO A 336 18.79 -18.57 -18.50
CA PRO A 336 19.05 -19.53 -19.57
C PRO A 336 18.33 -19.21 -20.89
N ALA A 337 17.21 -18.47 -20.84
CA ALA A 337 16.42 -18.07 -21.99
C ALA A 337 16.96 -16.81 -22.70
N GLY A 338 17.95 -16.12 -22.14
CA GLY A 338 18.55 -14.90 -22.70
C GLY A 338 18.26 -13.64 -21.87
N PRO A 339 16.99 -13.21 -21.71
CA PRO A 339 16.64 -12.02 -20.96
C PRO A 339 17.17 -12.00 -19.53
N TRP A 340 17.47 -10.81 -19.02
CA TRP A 340 18.07 -10.64 -17.70
C TRP A 340 16.99 -10.32 -16.65
N LEU A 341 17.12 -10.90 -15.46
CA LEU A 341 16.20 -10.68 -14.34
C LEU A 341 16.91 -9.98 -13.17
N PRO A 342 16.20 -9.13 -12.41
CA PRO A 342 16.78 -8.41 -11.28
C PRO A 342 17.12 -9.40 -10.16
N GLN A 343 18.42 -9.55 -9.87
CA GLN A 343 18.91 -10.43 -8.81
C GLN A 343 18.95 -9.71 -7.47
N ARG A 344 19.37 -8.44 -7.46
CA ARG A 344 19.41 -7.64 -6.25
C ARG A 344 18.98 -6.22 -6.55
N THR A 345 18.01 -5.71 -5.81
CA THR A 345 17.51 -4.34 -5.96
C THR A 345 17.53 -3.67 -4.60
N ARG A 346 18.16 -2.50 -4.51
CA ARG A 346 18.16 -1.66 -3.32
C ARG A 346 17.64 -0.28 -3.69
N VAL A 347 16.54 0.13 -3.08
CA VAL A 347 15.94 1.45 -3.29
C VAL A 347 15.94 2.19 -1.98
N VAL A 348 16.48 3.40 -1.96
CA VAL A 348 16.45 4.30 -0.81
C VAL A 348 15.66 5.53 -1.19
N VAL A 349 14.56 5.78 -0.48
CA VAL A 349 13.71 6.95 -0.67
C VAL A 349 13.68 7.75 0.63
N GLY A 350 14.25 8.94 0.58
CA GLY A 350 14.08 9.93 1.64
C GLY A 350 12.86 10.77 1.32
N LEU A 351 11.87 10.76 2.19
CA LEU A 351 10.70 11.62 2.10
C LEU A 351 10.82 12.74 3.12
N LYS A 352 10.81 14.00 2.67
CA LYS A 352 10.90 15.15 3.56
C LYS A 352 9.94 16.24 3.13
N PRO A 353 8.92 16.55 3.95
CA PRO A 353 7.94 17.57 3.58
C PRO A 353 8.52 18.98 3.47
N ASN A 354 9.50 19.31 4.30
CA ASN A 354 10.28 20.55 4.16
C ASN A 354 11.63 20.36 4.86
N LYS A 355 12.66 21.11 4.45
CA LYS A 355 14.02 21.14 5.00
C LYS A 355 14.07 21.26 6.55
N LYS A 356 13.07 21.89 7.18
CA LYS A 356 12.99 22.11 8.64
C LYS A 356 12.17 21.08 9.42
N GLN A 357 11.56 20.10 8.76
CA GLN A 357 10.71 19.11 9.41
C GLN A 357 11.37 17.72 9.40
N THR A 358 10.93 16.87 10.32
CA THR A 358 11.30 15.46 10.37
C THR A 358 10.95 14.81 9.02
N GLY A 359 11.92 14.14 8.42
CA GLY A 359 11.75 13.30 7.25
C GLY A 359 11.55 11.84 7.62
N LEU A 360 11.17 11.05 6.63
CA LEU A 360 11.14 9.60 6.64
C LEU A 360 12.21 9.11 5.68
N LEU A 361 12.85 8.01 6.03
CA LEU A 361 13.78 7.31 5.18
C LEU A 361 13.31 5.88 5.04
N VAL A 362 12.94 5.50 3.83
CA VAL A 362 12.47 4.15 3.51
C VAL A 362 13.55 3.46 2.67
N ARG A 363 13.93 2.26 3.07
CA ARG A 363 14.86 1.41 2.33
C ARG A 363 14.17 0.11 1.95
N PHE A 364 14.30 -0.25 0.69
CA PHE A 364 13.88 -1.51 0.13
C PHE A 364 15.14 -2.28 -0.23
N ASN A 365 15.25 -3.52 0.19
CA ASN A 365 16.31 -4.44 -0.18
C ASN A 365 15.69 -5.76 -0.62
N THR A 366 15.74 -6.01 -1.91
CA THR A 366 15.17 -7.20 -2.53
C THR A 366 16.29 -8.07 -3.09
N VAL A 367 16.24 -9.35 -2.79
CA VAL A 367 17.16 -10.36 -3.34
C VAL A 367 16.32 -11.48 -3.94
N ASN A 368 16.48 -11.68 -5.24
CA ASN A 368 15.78 -12.71 -5.99
C ASN A 368 16.75 -13.86 -6.31
N SER A 369 16.24 -15.08 -6.24
CA SER A 369 17.00 -16.31 -6.43
C SER A 369 16.15 -17.40 -7.08
N ASN A 370 16.78 -18.49 -7.52
CA ASN A 370 16.09 -19.63 -8.12
C ASN A 370 15.22 -19.27 -9.34
N PHE A 371 15.77 -18.48 -10.25
CA PHE A 371 15.11 -18.11 -11.50
C PHE A 371 14.76 -19.34 -12.33
N ALA A 372 13.50 -19.48 -12.69
CA ALA A 372 13.03 -20.41 -13.71
C ALA A 372 12.25 -19.64 -14.78
N THR A 373 12.51 -19.94 -16.05
CA THR A 373 11.89 -19.26 -17.21
C THR A 373 11.09 -20.24 -18.04
N ASP A 374 10.08 -19.72 -18.73
CA ASP A 374 9.25 -20.42 -19.73
C ASP A 374 8.54 -21.68 -19.21
N GLN A 375 8.18 -21.67 -17.92
CA GLN A 375 7.32 -22.66 -17.26
C GLN A 375 5.98 -22.02 -16.87
N PRO A 376 5.06 -21.77 -17.82
CA PRO A 376 3.82 -21.05 -17.52
C PRO A 376 2.84 -21.93 -16.76
N HIS A 377 2.34 -21.43 -15.64
CA HIS A 377 1.17 -22.00 -14.97
C HIS A 377 -0.13 -21.74 -15.75
N GLU A 378 -1.15 -22.56 -15.49
CA GLU A 378 -2.49 -22.37 -16.04
C GLU A 378 -3.06 -20.99 -15.67
N ALA A 379 -3.91 -20.41 -16.53
CA ALA A 379 -4.47 -19.06 -16.27
C ALA A 379 -5.20 -18.96 -14.91
N LYS A 380 -5.85 -20.05 -14.49
CA LYS A 380 -6.56 -20.16 -13.20
C LYS A 380 -5.63 -20.02 -11.98
N PHE A 381 -4.34 -20.33 -12.13
CA PHE A 381 -3.35 -20.14 -11.07
C PHE A 381 -3.17 -18.65 -10.74
N TYR A 382 -3.27 -17.77 -11.73
CA TYR A 382 -3.07 -16.32 -11.60
C TYR A 382 -4.34 -15.54 -11.24
N GLU A 383 -5.48 -16.20 -11.05
CA GLU A 383 -6.71 -15.52 -10.59
C GLU A 383 -6.56 -14.93 -9.18
N GLN A 384 -5.59 -15.46 -8.42
CA GLN A 384 -5.17 -14.94 -7.13
C GLN A 384 -3.82 -14.23 -7.30
N PRO A 385 -3.79 -12.91 -7.54
CA PRO A 385 -2.52 -12.18 -7.72
C PRO A 385 -1.66 -12.16 -6.46
N PHE A 386 -2.27 -12.45 -5.31
CA PHE A 386 -1.59 -12.48 -4.03
C PHE A 386 -2.17 -13.61 -3.18
N ALA A 387 -1.30 -14.51 -2.73
CA ALA A 387 -1.64 -15.56 -1.77
C ALA A 387 -0.66 -15.50 -0.59
N SER A 388 -1.17 -15.67 0.62
CA SER A 388 -0.34 -15.80 1.82
C SER A 388 -0.61 -17.15 2.45
N ALA A 389 0.46 -17.84 2.87
CA ALA A 389 0.32 -18.99 3.76
C ALA A 389 -0.42 -18.57 5.06
N VAL A 390 -1.21 -19.48 5.61
CA VAL A 390 -2.05 -19.21 6.81
C VAL A 390 -1.17 -18.90 8.03
N ASP A 391 -0.02 -19.55 8.08
CA ASP A 391 1.05 -19.47 9.08
C ASP A 391 2.22 -18.59 8.64
N ALA A 392 2.05 -17.76 7.60
CA ALA A 392 3.13 -16.91 7.09
C ALA A 392 3.76 -16.01 8.17
N LEU A 393 2.99 -15.59 9.17
CA LEU A 393 3.46 -14.78 10.30
C LEU A 393 3.98 -15.62 11.49
N GLU A 394 3.73 -16.93 11.50
CA GLU A 394 4.15 -17.86 12.54
C GLU A 394 5.52 -18.44 12.19
N VAL A 395 6.57 -17.61 12.29
CA VAL A 395 7.92 -17.99 11.91
C VAL A 395 8.68 -18.63 13.10
N PRO A 396 9.23 -19.85 12.95
CA PRO A 396 10.05 -20.47 13.99
C PRO A 396 11.30 -19.64 14.35
N ALA A 397 11.71 -19.70 15.61
CA ALA A 397 12.92 -19.02 16.07
C ALA A 397 14.15 -19.50 15.27
N GLY A 398 14.90 -18.54 14.69
CA GLY A 398 16.10 -18.84 13.90
C GLY A 398 15.87 -19.18 12.43
N PHE A 399 14.61 -19.24 11.96
CA PHE A 399 14.28 -19.49 10.54
C PHE A 399 15.05 -18.57 9.58
N TRP A 400 15.01 -17.26 9.83
CA TRP A 400 15.68 -16.25 9.01
C TRP A 400 17.20 -16.29 9.09
N ASN A 401 17.79 -16.94 10.10
CA ASN A 401 19.25 -17.12 10.13
C ASN A 401 19.72 -18.15 9.08
N GLN A 402 18.82 -19.03 8.64
CA GLN A 402 19.12 -20.09 7.66
C GLN A 402 18.60 -19.76 6.25
N HIS A 403 17.52 -19.01 6.14
CA HIS A 403 16.81 -18.76 4.87
C HIS A 403 17.03 -17.36 4.28
N ARG A 404 17.77 -16.47 4.97
CA ARG A 404 18.19 -15.20 4.37
C ARG A 404 19.20 -15.49 3.24
N PRO A 405 18.98 -14.96 2.01
CA PRO A 405 19.91 -15.18 0.90
C PRO A 405 21.29 -14.57 1.14
N ASP A 406 21.37 -13.51 1.93
CA ASP A 406 22.59 -12.77 2.24
C ASP A 406 22.80 -12.66 3.76
N THR A 407 24.06 -12.55 4.18
CA THR A 407 24.39 -12.20 5.56
C THR A 407 24.07 -10.73 5.82
N LEU A 408 23.42 -10.47 6.95
CA LEU A 408 23.13 -9.10 7.39
C LEU A 408 24.43 -8.36 7.66
N SER A 409 24.51 -7.09 7.25
CA SER A 409 25.63 -6.24 7.64
C SER A 409 25.62 -6.00 9.16
N ALA A 410 26.77 -5.66 9.74
CA ALA A 410 26.85 -5.35 11.16
C ALA A 410 25.89 -4.21 11.56
N GLN A 411 25.64 -3.27 10.64
CA GLN A 411 24.69 -2.19 10.86
C GLN A 411 23.24 -2.69 10.85
N GLU A 412 22.89 -3.56 9.92
CA GLU A 412 21.53 -4.13 9.81
C GLU A 412 21.18 -4.98 11.03
N VAL A 413 22.13 -5.79 11.51
CA VAL A 413 21.95 -6.56 12.76
C VAL A 413 21.64 -5.62 13.93
N ARG A 414 22.35 -4.50 14.04
CA ARG A 414 22.11 -3.49 15.09
C ARG A 414 20.76 -2.82 14.93
N THR A 415 20.38 -2.45 13.71
CA THR A 415 19.10 -1.82 13.41
C THR A 415 17.93 -2.75 13.78
N LEU A 416 17.97 -4.01 13.36
CA LEU A 416 16.94 -4.99 13.71
C LEU A 416 16.89 -5.28 15.22
N THR A 417 18.05 -5.42 15.88
CA THR A 417 18.13 -5.62 17.34
C THR A 417 17.56 -4.42 18.11
N ALA A 418 17.83 -3.20 17.64
CA ALA A 418 17.28 -1.98 18.22
C ALA A 418 15.76 -1.94 18.05
N LEU A 419 15.24 -2.26 16.85
CA LEU A 419 13.81 -2.32 16.58
C LEU A 419 13.09 -3.33 17.47
N ASP A 420 13.63 -4.53 17.64
CA ASP A 420 13.05 -5.57 18.51
C ASP A 420 13.00 -5.14 19.98
N SER A 421 13.98 -4.35 20.42
CA SER A 421 14.02 -3.80 21.77
C SER A 421 13.05 -2.62 21.93
N VAL A 422 12.98 -1.76 20.91
CA VAL A 422 12.08 -0.60 20.85
C VAL A 422 10.61 -1.02 20.87
N GLY A 423 10.23 -2.08 20.15
CA GLY A 423 8.86 -2.59 20.15
C GLY A 423 8.36 -3.09 21.52
N LYS A 424 9.29 -3.38 22.45
CA LYS A 424 8.97 -3.80 23.82
C LYS A 424 8.80 -2.63 24.80
N LEU A 425 9.13 -1.41 24.39
CA LEU A 425 9.01 -0.23 25.25
C LEU A 425 7.55 0.13 25.49
N ARG A 426 7.18 0.37 26.75
CA ARG A 426 5.81 0.76 27.12
C ARG A 426 5.37 2.07 26.44
N SER A 427 6.26 3.05 26.30
CA SER A 427 5.95 4.32 25.62
C SER A 427 5.61 4.14 24.14
N VAL A 428 6.27 3.19 23.48
CA VAL A 428 6.02 2.83 22.08
C VAL A 428 4.71 2.06 21.94
N GLN A 429 4.50 1.05 22.79
CA GLN A 429 3.24 0.27 22.79
C GLN A 429 2.02 1.17 23.04
N SER A 430 2.12 2.11 23.99
CA SER A 430 1.03 3.06 24.24
C SER A 430 0.77 4.01 23.07
N ALA A 431 1.82 4.44 22.35
CA ALA A 431 1.65 5.28 21.16
C ALA A 431 0.98 4.53 20.01
N LEU A 432 1.37 3.26 19.79
CA LEU A 432 0.74 2.37 18.81
C LEU A 432 -0.74 2.09 19.15
N GLU A 433 -1.04 1.80 20.42
CA GLU A 433 -2.42 1.60 20.87
C GLU A 433 -3.30 2.83 20.65
N LEU A 434 -2.77 4.03 20.88
CA LEU A 434 -3.51 5.26 20.62
C LEU A 434 -3.74 5.49 19.11
N ALA A 435 -2.73 5.22 18.28
CA ALA A 435 -2.87 5.34 16.82
C ALA A 435 -3.90 4.34 16.28
N ASP A 436 -3.82 3.09 16.70
CA ASP A 436 -4.76 2.02 16.33
C ASP A 436 -6.19 2.34 16.80
N LEU A 437 -6.33 2.88 18.01
CA LEU A 437 -7.62 3.32 18.56
C LEU A 437 -8.23 4.47 17.74
N LEU A 438 -7.43 5.45 17.30
CA LEU A 438 -7.92 6.58 16.50
C LEU A 438 -8.36 6.15 15.09
N VAL A 439 -7.69 5.15 14.52
CA VAL A 439 -8.00 4.64 13.17
C VAL A 439 -9.16 3.66 13.20
N THR A 440 -9.11 2.68 14.09
CA THR A 440 -10.10 1.58 14.10
C THR A 440 -11.29 1.87 15.00
N GLY A 441 -11.14 2.74 16.00
CA GLY A 441 -12.11 2.96 17.06
C GLY A 441 -12.13 1.85 18.13
N TYR A 442 -11.30 0.81 18.03
CA TYR A 442 -11.29 -0.32 18.97
C TYR A 442 -9.99 -0.37 19.77
N LYS A 443 -10.09 -0.88 21.00
CA LYS A 443 -8.94 -1.23 21.84
C LYS A 443 -8.84 -2.74 21.97
N GLN A 444 -7.78 -3.34 21.46
CA GLN A 444 -7.54 -4.77 21.61
C GLN A 444 -7.10 -5.14 23.03
N VAL A 445 -7.76 -6.14 23.60
CA VAL A 445 -7.50 -6.75 24.90
C VAL A 445 -7.43 -8.26 24.71
N GLY A 446 -6.21 -8.77 24.48
CA GLY A 446 -5.98 -10.18 24.16
C GLY A 446 -6.60 -10.58 22.80
N LYS A 447 -7.43 -11.61 22.81
CA LYS A 447 -8.12 -12.16 21.62
C LYS A 447 -9.44 -11.44 21.26
N LEU A 448 -9.76 -10.37 22.00
CA LEU A 448 -10.96 -9.56 21.83
C LEU A 448 -10.57 -8.09 21.65
N GLU A 449 -11.44 -7.34 21.00
CA GLU A 449 -11.33 -5.90 20.80
C GLU A 449 -12.56 -5.22 21.37
N ILE A 450 -12.36 -4.24 22.26
CA ILE A 450 -13.42 -3.49 22.94
C ILE A 450 -13.66 -2.18 22.17
N GLY A 451 -14.91 -1.91 21.82
CA GLY A 451 -15.29 -0.72 21.06
C GLY A 451 -16.56 -0.92 20.23
N PRO A 452 -16.92 0.04 19.38
CA PRO A 452 -16.14 1.25 19.08
C PRO A 452 -16.19 2.27 20.23
N ILE A 453 -15.03 2.74 20.68
CA ILE A 453 -14.87 3.71 21.77
C ILE A 453 -15.54 5.06 21.47
N PRO A 454 -15.54 5.60 20.23
CA PRO A 454 -16.30 6.81 19.94
C PRO A 454 -17.80 6.70 20.21
N SER A 455 -18.36 5.49 20.17
CA SER A 455 -19.79 5.25 20.44
C SER A 455 -20.08 4.89 21.90
N LEU A 456 -19.07 4.84 22.79
CA LEU A 456 -19.23 4.42 24.19
C LEU A 456 -20.30 5.27 24.91
N TYR A 457 -20.30 6.57 24.62
CA TYR A 457 -21.30 7.50 25.10
C TYR A 457 -21.77 8.37 23.93
N THR A 458 -23.08 8.45 23.74
CA THR A 458 -23.72 9.40 22.84
C THR A 458 -24.89 10.07 23.55
N TYR A 459 -25.30 11.24 23.07
CA TYR A 459 -26.47 11.93 23.59
C TYR A 459 -27.33 12.44 22.45
N ASN A 460 -28.63 12.10 22.45
CA ASN A 460 -29.59 12.68 21.53
C ASN A 460 -30.97 12.92 22.15
N ASN A 461 -31.80 13.66 21.42
CA ASN A 461 -33.11 14.09 21.91
C ASN A 461 -34.21 13.00 21.89
N VAL A 462 -33.93 11.81 21.36
CA VAL A 462 -34.84 10.65 21.35
C VAL A 462 -34.47 9.68 22.47
N GLU A 463 -33.22 9.24 22.50
CA GLU A 463 -32.68 8.23 23.42
C GLU A 463 -32.15 8.81 24.73
N GLY A 464 -31.91 10.13 24.79
CA GLY A 464 -31.27 10.80 25.93
C GLY A 464 -29.78 10.50 25.98
N SER A 465 -29.24 10.29 27.19
CA SER A 465 -27.91 9.72 27.35
C SER A 465 -27.96 8.24 26.96
N ARG A 466 -27.15 7.84 25.98
CA ARG A 466 -26.98 6.47 25.52
C ARG A 466 -25.58 5.99 25.90
N LEU A 467 -25.53 4.90 26.65
CA LEU A 467 -24.30 4.18 26.95
C LEU A 467 -24.26 2.91 26.12
N GLN A 468 -23.15 2.66 25.42
CA GLN A 468 -22.98 1.48 24.58
C GLN A 468 -21.67 0.80 24.89
N VAL A 469 -21.69 -0.52 25.04
CA VAL A 469 -20.49 -1.34 25.16
C VAL A 469 -20.52 -2.37 24.04
N GLY A 470 -19.42 -2.47 23.30
CA GLY A 470 -19.29 -3.42 22.22
C GLY A 470 -17.95 -4.15 22.26
N PHE A 471 -17.95 -5.31 21.63
CA PHE A 471 -16.76 -6.13 21.45
C PHE A 471 -16.77 -6.82 20.10
N ARG A 472 -15.58 -7.09 19.57
CA ARG A 472 -15.38 -7.94 18.40
C ARG A 472 -14.23 -8.91 18.62
N THR A 473 -14.27 -10.05 17.97
CA THR A 473 -13.20 -11.07 18.06
C THR A 473 -12.05 -10.70 17.14
N THR A 474 -10.82 -11.08 17.49
CA THR A 474 -9.68 -10.90 16.58
C THR A 474 -9.43 -12.16 15.77
N GLY A 475 -8.64 -12.05 14.70
CA GLY A 475 -8.18 -13.23 13.95
C GLY A 475 -7.34 -14.21 14.78
N ASP A 476 -6.84 -13.79 15.95
CA ASP A 476 -6.10 -14.65 16.89
C ASP A 476 -7.01 -15.59 17.68
N LEU A 477 -8.32 -15.28 17.74
CA LEU A 477 -9.31 -16.19 18.32
C LEU A 477 -9.63 -17.32 17.34
N SER A 478 -9.85 -16.96 16.08
CA SER A 478 -10.06 -17.91 15.00
C SER A 478 -9.72 -17.25 13.67
N PRO A 479 -9.00 -17.95 12.77
CA PRO A 479 -8.72 -17.41 11.44
C PRO A 479 -9.99 -17.35 10.57
N ASN A 480 -10.97 -18.22 10.82
CA ASN A 480 -12.16 -18.38 9.97
C ASN A 480 -13.43 -17.78 10.57
N TRP A 481 -13.47 -17.54 11.88
CA TRP A 481 -14.62 -16.96 12.57
C TRP A 481 -14.32 -15.55 13.03
N PHE A 482 -15.27 -14.64 12.76
CA PHE A 482 -15.23 -13.28 13.26
C PHE A 482 -16.61 -12.92 13.80
N ALA A 483 -16.68 -12.33 14.99
CA ALA A 483 -17.94 -11.87 15.56
C ALA A 483 -17.80 -10.43 16.04
N ARG A 484 -18.86 -9.66 15.89
CA ARG A 484 -19.02 -8.31 16.43
C ARG A 484 -20.34 -8.25 17.17
N THR A 485 -20.34 -7.61 18.33
CA THR A 485 -21.56 -7.39 19.08
C THR A 485 -21.49 -6.11 19.89
N TYR A 486 -22.64 -5.54 20.18
CA TYR A 486 -22.78 -4.44 21.11
C TYR A 486 -24.11 -4.51 21.85
N VAL A 487 -24.13 -3.90 23.03
CA VAL A 487 -25.34 -3.62 23.81
C VAL A 487 -25.32 -2.14 24.16
N ALA A 488 -26.46 -1.47 24.03
CA ALA A 488 -26.63 -0.09 24.43
C ALA A 488 -27.90 0.11 25.24
N TYR A 489 -27.93 1.15 26.07
CA TYR A 489 -29.10 1.55 26.83
C TYR A 489 -29.30 3.07 26.74
N GLY A 490 -30.51 3.49 26.39
CA GLY A 490 -30.91 4.89 26.36
C GLY A 490 -31.70 5.27 27.62
N THR A 491 -31.36 6.40 28.23
CA THR A 491 -32.00 6.87 29.47
C THR A 491 -33.40 7.45 29.27
N LYS A 492 -33.69 7.96 28.07
CA LYS A 492 -34.98 8.61 27.77
C LYS A 492 -36.00 7.65 27.19
N ASP A 493 -35.59 6.77 26.29
CA ASP A 493 -36.44 5.71 25.74
C ASP A 493 -36.54 4.48 26.65
N ARG A 494 -35.60 4.33 27.61
CA ARG A 494 -35.55 3.28 28.63
C ARG A 494 -35.48 1.86 28.06
N ASP A 495 -34.89 1.71 26.89
CA ASP A 495 -34.85 0.43 26.18
C ASP A 495 -33.41 -0.03 25.88
N VAL A 496 -33.24 -1.37 25.85
CA VAL A 496 -31.97 -2.05 25.57
C VAL A 496 -31.87 -2.34 24.08
N LYS A 497 -30.78 -1.89 23.50
CA LYS A 497 -30.46 -2.04 22.08
C LYS A 497 -29.31 -3.00 21.93
N TYR A 498 -29.29 -3.76 20.86
CA TYR A 498 -28.21 -4.71 20.62
C TYR A 498 -27.98 -4.94 19.14
N GLY A 499 -26.76 -5.33 18.81
CA GLY A 499 -26.42 -5.84 17.50
C GLY A 499 -25.47 -7.01 17.64
N LEU A 500 -25.70 -8.07 16.86
CA LEU A 500 -24.88 -9.25 16.76
C LEU A 500 -24.58 -9.49 15.28
N SER A 501 -23.31 -9.68 14.96
CA SER A 501 -22.88 -10.08 13.62
C SER A 501 -21.86 -11.20 13.74
N GLY A 502 -22.09 -12.29 13.02
CA GLY A 502 -21.20 -13.44 12.93
C GLY A 502 -20.75 -13.65 11.49
N TYR A 503 -19.47 -13.96 11.30
CA TYR A 503 -18.84 -14.12 10.00
C TYR A 503 -18.09 -15.44 9.99
N ARG A 504 -18.21 -16.19 8.89
CA ARG A 504 -17.47 -17.43 8.67
C ARG A 504 -16.86 -17.45 7.27
N VAL A 505 -15.54 -17.51 7.21
CA VAL A 505 -14.80 -17.75 5.96
C VAL A 505 -14.86 -19.25 5.66
N LEU A 506 -15.58 -19.63 4.59
CA LEU A 506 -15.72 -21.02 4.14
C LEU A 506 -14.57 -21.45 3.22
N ALA A 507 -14.11 -20.54 2.36
CA ALA A 507 -13.03 -20.82 1.42
C ALA A 507 -12.17 -19.56 1.23
N ARG A 508 -10.85 -19.67 1.42
CA ARG A 508 -9.92 -18.54 1.24
C ARG A 508 -9.54 -18.31 -0.22
N ARG A 509 -9.63 -19.36 -1.05
CA ARG A 509 -9.27 -19.31 -2.47
C ARG A 509 -10.17 -18.35 -3.25
N ASN A 510 -11.47 -18.64 -3.22
CA ASN A 510 -12.50 -17.84 -3.89
C ASN A 510 -13.17 -16.84 -2.92
N TRP A 511 -12.53 -16.58 -1.77
CA TRP A 511 -13.05 -15.81 -0.64
C TRP A 511 -14.57 -15.96 -0.43
N THR A 512 -14.99 -17.15 -0.03
CA THR A 512 -16.38 -17.43 0.28
C THR A 512 -16.66 -17.09 1.74
N LEU A 513 -17.53 -16.11 1.98
CA LEU A 513 -17.87 -15.58 3.29
C LEU A 513 -19.37 -15.75 3.56
N LEU A 514 -19.71 -16.34 4.70
CA LEU A 514 -21.05 -16.25 5.25
C LEU A 514 -21.09 -15.18 6.33
N ARG A 515 -22.13 -14.34 6.31
CA ARG A 515 -22.44 -13.35 7.35
C ARG A 515 -23.83 -13.61 7.87
N PHE A 516 -23.97 -13.67 9.18
CA PHE A 516 -25.23 -13.59 9.89
C PHE A 516 -25.27 -12.26 10.65
N GLU A 517 -26.42 -11.60 10.68
CA GLU A 517 -26.64 -10.42 11.50
C GLU A 517 -28.03 -10.43 12.15
N ARG A 518 -28.09 -9.91 13.37
CA ARG A 518 -29.32 -9.60 14.09
C ARG A 518 -29.11 -8.28 14.83
N SER A 519 -29.98 -7.31 14.67
CA SER A 519 -29.94 -6.08 15.45
C SER A 519 -31.33 -5.59 15.82
N HIS A 520 -31.38 -4.85 16.93
CA HIS A 520 -32.52 -4.10 17.44
C HIS A 520 -31.98 -2.76 17.93
N ASP A 521 -32.21 -1.69 17.18
CA ASP A 521 -31.66 -0.37 17.46
C ASP A 521 -32.55 0.76 16.88
N VAL A 522 -32.30 1.99 17.33
CA VAL A 522 -32.86 3.20 16.72
C VAL A 522 -31.96 3.58 15.54
N ASP A 523 -32.57 3.66 14.36
CA ASP A 523 -31.97 4.16 13.13
C ASP A 523 -32.71 5.41 12.63
N GLN A 524 -32.24 6.00 11.54
CA GLN A 524 -32.79 7.21 10.93
C GLN A 524 -33.11 6.91 9.47
N VAL A 525 -34.32 7.25 8.98
CA VAL A 525 -34.68 7.08 7.56
C VAL A 525 -33.64 7.72 6.64
N ALA A 526 -33.09 8.87 7.06
CA ALA A 526 -32.02 9.57 6.34
C ALA A 526 -30.74 8.74 6.08
N LEU A 527 -30.56 7.62 6.80
CA LEU A 527 -29.35 6.79 6.77
C LEU A 527 -29.61 5.33 6.34
N LEU A 528 -30.86 4.92 6.11
CA LEU A 528 -31.23 3.51 5.90
C LEU A 528 -30.66 2.88 4.62
N ASP A 529 -30.57 3.63 3.53
CA ASP A 529 -30.18 3.13 2.20
C ASP A 529 -28.76 3.54 1.79
N ASN A 530 -27.85 3.46 2.78
CA ASN A 530 -26.44 3.87 2.67
C ASN A 530 -25.47 2.68 2.83
N ASP A 531 -25.83 1.53 2.27
CA ASP A 531 -25.06 0.28 2.38
C ASP A 531 -23.66 0.33 1.73
N TYR A 532 -23.32 1.41 1.02
CA TYR A 532 -22.01 1.65 0.39
C TYR A 532 -21.10 2.59 1.18
N ALA A 533 -21.57 3.17 2.30
CA ALA A 533 -20.73 3.99 3.15
C ALA A 533 -19.66 3.15 3.83
N ILE A 534 -18.42 3.63 3.80
CA ILE A 534 -17.31 3.07 4.56
C ILE A 534 -17.67 3.24 6.04
N GLU A 535 -17.77 2.13 6.79
CA GLU A 535 -17.97 2.15 8.24
C GLU A 535 -16.87 3.01 8.89
N ASN A 536 -17.22 4.25 9.26
CA ASN A 536 -16.34 5.14 9.99
C ASN A 536 -16.93 5.33 11.39
N PRO A 537 -16.31 4.73 12.43
CA PRO A 537 -16.82 4.81 13.80
C PRO A 537 -17.04 6.23 14.32
N LEU A 538 -16.29 7.21 13.82
CA LEU A 538 -16.46 8.63 14.18
C LEU A 538 -17.72 9.22 13.54
N PHE A 539 -18.00 8.89 12.28
CA PHE A 539 -19.22 9.34 11.61
C PHE A 539 -20.46 8.71 12.25
N ASP A 540 -20.43 7.39 12.49
CA ASP A 540 -21.53 6.65 13.13
C ASP A 540 -21.85 7.20 14.53
N ALA A 541 -20.82 7.59 15.28
CA ALA A 541 -21.00 8.27 16.56
C ALA A 541 -21.57 9.68 16.37
N ALA A 542 -21.02 10.48 15.44
CA ALA A 542 -21.42 11.87 15.21
C ALA A 542 -22.90 12.00 14.78
N VAL A 543 -23.41 11.14 13.90
CA VAL A 543 -24.82 11.17 13.45
C VAL A 543 -25.82 10.77 14.53
N ARG A 544 -25.34 10.20 15.66
CA ARG A 544 -26.14 9.86 16.84
C ARG A 544 -26.09 10.92 17.94
N PHE A 545 -25.34 12.02 17.75
CA PHE A 545 -25.27 13.13 18.68
C PHE A 545 -26.25 14.27 18.33
N GLY A 546 -26.86 14.87 19.36
CA GLY A 546 -27.66 16.09 19.24
C GLY A 546 -29.12 15.83 18.86
N ASN A 547 -29.61 16.55 17.84
CA ASN A 547 -31.00 16.45 17.40
C ASN A 547 -31.11 15.52 16.19
N ILE A 548 -31.60 14.30 16.42
CA ILE A 548 -31.74 13.28 15.36
C ILE A 548 -33.16 13.23 14.76
N LYS A 549 -34.10 14.04 15.26
CA LYS A 549 -35.48 14.11 14.72
C LYS A 549 -35.56 14.47 13.22
N PRO A 550 -34.73 15.40 12.68
CA PRO A 550 -34.72 15.67 11.24
C PRO A 550 -34.41 14.43 10.39
N GLY A 551 -33.62 13.49 10.93
CA GLY A 551 -33.31 12.22 10.27
C GLY A 551 -34.45 11.21 10.27
N ARG A 552 -35.60 11.52 10.89
CA ARG A 552 -36.77 10.65 11.04
C ARG A 552 -36.40 9.33 11.74
N PRO A 553 -36.20 9.38 13.07
CA PRO A 553 -35.74 8.24 13.84
C PRO A 553 -36.82 7.15 13.91
N LEU A 554 -36.41 5.89 13.90
CA LEU A 554 -37.32 4.74 14.01
C LEU A 554 -36.63 3.58 14.71
N TRP A 555 -37.41 2.73 15.33
CA TRP A 555 -36.95 1.42 15.76
C TRP A 555 -36.83 0.50 14.55
N ARG A 556 -35.66 -0.17 14.44
CA ARG A 556 -35.39 -1.14 13.39
C ARG A 556 -34.94 -2.46 13.99
N ASP A 557 -35.69 -3.52 13.69
CA ASP A 557 -35.21 -4.88 13.84
C ASP A 557 -34.68 -5.37 12.50
N VAL A 558 -33.47 -5.94 12.46
CA VAL A 558 -32.90 -6.54 11.24
C VAL A 558 -32.44 -7.95 11.56
N THR A 559 -32.84 -8.91 10.75
CA THR A 559 -32.19 -10.23 10.66
C THR A 559 -31.68 -10.42 9.23
N GLY A 560 -30.41 -10.74 9.07
CA GLY A 560 -29.79 -10.93 7.77
C GLY A 560 -28.94 -12.18 7.70
N LEU A 561 -28.97 -12.86 6.56
CA LEU A 561 -28.03 -13.89 6.18
C LEU A 561 -27.46 -13.55 4.79
N SER A 562 -26.15 -13.39 4.69
CA SER A 562 -25.47 -13.15 3.42
C SER A 562 -24.48 -14.26 3.11
N ALA A 563 -24.42 -14.65 1.84
CA ALA A 563 -23.34 -15.46 1.28
C ALA A 563 -22.66 -14.65 0.18
N GLN A 564 -21.34 -14.50 0.27
CA GLN A 564 -20.52 -13.79 -0.71
C GLN A 564 -19.42 -14.73 -1.21
N SER A 565 -19.10 -14.69 -2.50
CA SER A 565 -17.93 -15.36 -3.07
C SER A 565 -17.37 -14.58 -4.25
N ASP A 566 -16.06 -14.64 -4.42
CA ASP A 566 -15.42 -14.19 -5.66
C ASP A 566 -15.47 -15.34 -6.67
N LEU A 567 -16.17 -15.12 -7.78
CA LEU A 567 -16.34 -16.17 -8.80
C LEU A 567 -15.09 -16.28 -9.68
N PHE A 568 -14.48 -15.13 -9.99
CA PHE A 568 -13.22 -14.99 -10.71
C PHE A 568 -12.56 -13.66 -10.33
N HIS A 569 -11.32 -13.45 -10.80
CA HIS A 569 -10.55 -12.25 -10.48
C HIS A 569 -11.34 -10.95 -10.75
N GLY A 570 -11.52 -10.14 -9.71
CA GLY A 570 -12.24 -8.87 -9.76
C GLY A 570 -13.77 -9.00 -9.73
N PHE A 571 -14.37 -10.19 -9.81
CA PHE A 571 -15.83 -10.36 -9.78
C PHE A 571 -16.32 -11.03 -8.49
N THR A 572 -17.03 -10.26 -7.69
CA THR A 572 -17.63 -10.70 -6.42
C THR A 572 -19.14 -10.78 -6.58
N GLN A 573 -19.71 -11.92 -6.19
CA GLN A 573 -21.15 -12.11 -6.08
C GLN A 573 -21.57 -12.23 -4.62
N LYS A 574 -22.61 -11.50 -4.23
CA LYS A 574 -23.21 -11.56 -2.90
C LYS A 574 -24.72 -11.77 -3.02
N LEU A 575 -25.24 -12.71 -2.25
CA LEU A 575 -26.66 -12.96 -2.04
C LEU A 575 -26.98 -12.67 -0.58
N THR A 576 -27.99 -11.86 -0.31
CA THR A 576 -28.46 -11.55 1.05
C THR A 576 -29.94 -11.83 1.17
N LEU A 577 -30.32 -12.57 2.20
CA LEU A 577 -31.69 -12.72 2.67
C LEU A 577 -31.83 -11.82 3.89
N ARG A 578 -32.75 -10.86 3.85
CA ARG A 578 -32.90 -9.85 4.90
C ARG A 578 -34.36 -9.72 5.29
N HIS A 579 -34.63 -9.80 6.58
CA HIS A 579 -35.94 -9.48 7.14
C HIS A 579 -35.79 -8.27 8.06
N GLN A 580 -36.63 -7.26 7.88
CA GLN A 580 -36.57 -6.02 8.65
C GLN A 580 -37.95 -5.62 9.14
N ARG A 581 -38.03 -5.04 10.33
CA ARG A 581 -39.25 -4.41 10.86
C ARG A 581 -38.96 -2.96 11.20
N PHE A 582 -39.86 -2.07 10.78
CA PHE A 582 -39.78 -0.64 11.00
C PHE A 582 -40.91 -0.18 11.92
N ASP A 583 -40.55 0.50 13.00
CA ASP A 583 -41.47 1.12 13.94
C ASP A 583 -41.08 2.61 14.14
N PRO A 584 -41.65 3.52 13.32
CA PRO A 584 -41.35 4.95 13.33
C PRO A 584 -41.55 5.63 14.69
N LEU A 585 -40.58 6.48 15.08
CA LEU A 585 -40.66 7.33 16.28
C LEU A 585 -41.10 8.77 15.95
N TYR A 586 -41.74 8.94 14.81
CA TYR A 586 -42.28 10.17 14.29
C TYR A 586 -43.60 9.86 13.59
N ASP A 587 -44.46 10.86 13.42
CA ASP A 587 -45.78 10.65 12.83
C ASP A 587 -45.63 10.15 11.38
N PHE A 588 -46.11 8.93 11.12
CA PHE A 588 -46.00 8.27 9.83
C PHE A 588 -47.22 7.38 9.62
N ALA A 589 -47.69 7.35 8.38
CA ALA A 589 -48.68 6.38 7.94
C ALA A 589 -48.46 6.04 6.47
N TYR A 590 -48.96 4.90 6.04
CA TYR A 590 -49.09 4.51 4.64
C TYR A 590 -50.45 3.85 4.43
N TYR A 591 -50.96 3.93 3.20
CA TYR A 591 -52.21 3.25 2.86
C TYR A 591 -51.99 1.74 2.74
N THR A 592 -52.80 0.95 3.44
CA THR A 592 -52.73 -0.53 3.36
C THR A 592 -53.68 -1.11 2.30
N SER A 593 -54.44 -0.24 1.62
CA SER A 593 -55.34 -0.60 0.54
C SER A 593 -54.98 0.16 -0.73
N ASP A 594 -55.34 -0.37 -1.89
CA ASP A 594 -55.11 0.29 -3.19
C ASP A 594 -55.84 1.64 -3.34
N LEU A 595 -56.84 1.90 -2.49
CA LEU A 595 -57.56 3.17 -2.40
C LEU A 595 -56.72 4.20 -1.63
N HIS A 596 -55.90 4.96 -2.35
CA HIS A 596 -55.04 6.02 -1.82
C HIS A 596 -55.81 7.33 -1.58
N GLN A 597 -56.85 7.28 -0.74
CA GLN A 597 -57.76 8.41 -0.48
C GLN A 597 -57.95 8.70 1.02
N PRO A 598 -58.26 9.95 1.41
CA PRO A 598 -58.51 10.28 2.81
C PRO A 598 -59.60 9.39 3.42
N GLY A 599 -59.33 8.81 4.60
CA GLY A 599 -60.23 7.88 5.28
C GLY A 599 -60.08 6.40 4.90
N ALA A 600 -59.23 6.06 3.93
CA ALA A 600 -58.85 4.67 3.67
C ALA A 600 -58.00 4.09 4.83
N PRO A 601 -57.99 2.75 5.01
CA PRO A 601 -57.19 2.12 6.05
C PRO A 601 -55.69 2.43 5.90
N THR A 602 -55.06 2.77 7.01
CA THR A 602 -53.63 3.09 7.08
C THR A 602 -52.95 2.29 8.17
N ALA A 603 -51.66 2.04 8.00
CA ALA A 603 -50.77 1.54 9.05
C ALA A 603 -49.55 2.45 9.19
N ASP A 604 -48.91 2.39 10.36
CA ASP A 604 -47.74 3.19 10.74
C ASP A 604 -46.48 2.32 10.91
N LYS A 605 -46.63 0.99 10.95
CA LYS A 605 -45.55 0.01 11.06
C LYS A 605 -45.59 -0.93 9.88
N PHE A 606 -44.41 -1.38 9.46
CA PHE A 606 -44.30 -2.34 8.37
C PHE A 606 -43.03 -3.19 8.50
N SER A 607 -43.04 -4.33 7.84
CA SER A 607 -41.95 -5.27 7.75
C SER A 607 -41.64 -5.58 6.29
N LEU A 608 -40.37 -5.88 6.01
CA LEU A 608 -39.87 -6.21 4.68
C LEU A 608 -39.12 -7.54 4.74
N SER A 609 -39.39 -8.43 3.80
CA SER A 609 -38.58 -9.63 3.53
C SER A 609 -37.96 -9.52 2.15
N GLU A 610 -36.65 -9.54 2.07
CA GLU A 610 -35.89 -9.12 0.91
C GLU A 610 -34.87 -10.18 0.49
N VAL A 611 -34.75 -10.37 -0.82
CA VAL A 611 -33.64 -11.06 -1.48
C VAL A 611 -32.83 -10.02 -2.23
N ILE A 612 -31.56 -9.87 -1.87
CA ILE A 612 -30.66 -8.87 -2.46
C ILE A 612 -29.54 -9.60 -3.17
N LEU A 613 -29.45 -9.40 -4.48
CA LEU A 613 -28.36 -9.86 -5.33
C LEU A 613 -27.44 -8.67 -5.64
N GLU A 614 -26.17 -8.79 -5.26
CA GLU A 614 -25.15 -7.76 -5.53
C GLU A 614 -24.00 -8.38 -6.32
N SER A 615 -23.75 -7.82 -7.50
CA SER A 615 -22.67 -8.21 -8.42
C SER A 615 -21.69 -7.06 -8.53
N ARG A 616 -20.43 -7.29 -8.18
CA ARG A 616 -19.38 -6.28 -8.20
C ARG A 616 -18.24 -6.71 -9.11
N TYR A 617 -17.85 -5.85 -10.03
CA TYR A 617 -16.74 -6.04 -10.95
C TYR A 617 -15.67 -4.93 -10.79
N ALA A 618 -14.48 -5.32 -10.37
CA ALA A 618 -13.32 -4.48 -10.08
C ALA A 618 -12.07 -5.10 -10.75
N PRO A 619 -11.83 -4.85 -12.04
CA PRO A 619 -10.84 -5.61 -12.84
C PRO A 619 -9.37 -5.34 -12.49
N ASP A 620 -9.06 -4.18 -11.92
CA ASP A 620 -7.71 -3.75 -11.54
C ASP A 620 -7.48 -3.73 -10.02
N GLU A 621 -8.45 -4.21 -9.25
CA GLU A 621 -8.39 -4.18 -7.79
C GLU A 621 -7.62 -5.39 -7.26
N VAL A 622 -6.55 -5.10 -6.53
CA VAL A 622 -5.78 -6.13 -5.81
C VAL A 622 -6.24 -6.14 -4.35
N LEU A 623 -6.80 -7.27 -3.92
CA LEU A 623 -7.26 -7.47 -2.55
C LEU A 623 -6.18 -8.16 -1.72
N ILE A 624 -5.66 -7.45 -0.73
CA ILE A 624 -4.72 -8.01 0.25
C ILE A 624 -5.49 -8.63 1.40
N GLN A 625 -5.16 -9.89 1.74
CA GLN A 625 -5.79 -10.62 2.82
C GLN A 625 -4.99 -10.47 4.11
N ASN A 626 -5.66 -10.03 5.19
CA ASN A 626 -5.10 -10.00 6.54
C ASN A 626 -6.00 -10.79 7.49
N LYS A 627 -5.59 -12.03 7.82
CA LYS A 627 -6.33 -12.98 8.66
C LYS A 627 -7.79 -13.19 8.20
N ASN A 628 -8.75 -12.49 8.80
CA ASN A 628 -10.18 -12.58 8.54
C ASN A 628 -10.74 -11.38 7.76
N ARG A 629 -9.88 -10.45 7.31
CA ARG A 629 -10.25 -9.25 6.54
C ARG A 629 -9.51 -9.19 5.21
N ARG A 630 -10.07 -8.41 4.29
CA ARG A 630 -9.42 -8.05 3.03
C ARG A 630 -9.46 -6.55 2.81
N TYR A 631 -8.39 -6.01 2.25
CA TYR A 631 -8.25 -4.60 1.94
C TYR A 631 -7.90 -4.45 0.47
N ALA A 632 -8.61 -3.57 -0.23
CA ALA A 632 -8.24 -3.19 -1.59
C ALA A 632 -7.01 -2.28 -1.56
N VAL A 633 -6.06 -2.56 -2.45
CA VAL A 633 -4.81 -1.81 -2.58
C VAL A 633 -4.66 -1.31 -4.01
N GLY A 634 -4.11 -0.10 -4.12
CA GLY A 634 -3.92 0.59 -5.39
C GLY A 634 -5.03 1.60 -5.69
N LEU A 635 -4.80 2.39 -6.73
CA LEU A 635 -5.81 3.29 -7.28
C LEU A 635 -6.77 2.49 -8.16
N ARG A 636 -8.07 2.80 -8.08
CA ARG A 636 -9.11 2.28 -8.98
C ARG A 636 -8.98 2.96 -10.35
N LYS A 637 -7.93 2.61 -11.12
CA LYS A 637 -7.64 3.21 -12.43
C LYS A 637 -8.72 2.82 -13.44
N TRP A 638 -9.27 1.61 -13.33
CA TRP A 638 -10.45 1.18 -14.06
C TRP A 638 -11.73 1.38 -13.23
N PRO A 639 -12.89 1.61 -13.87
CA PRO A 639 -14.13 1.77 -13.14
C PRO A 639 -14.52 0.47 -12.42
N VAL A 640 -14.87 0.61 -11.14
CA VAL A 640 -15.48 -0.45 -10.34
C VAL A 640 -16.99 -0.35 -10.51
N PHE A 641 -17.60 -1.39 -11.06
CA PHE A 641 -19.04 -1.49 -11.27
C PHE A 641 -19.64 -2.31 -10.13
N THR A 642 -20.69 -1.80 -9.48
CA THR A 642 -21.50 -2.57 -8.53
C THR A 642 -22.95 -2.46 -8.94
N PHE A 643 -23.54 -3.58 -9.31
CA PHE A 643 -24.96 -3.68 -9.61
C PHE A 643 -25.66 -4.41 -8.47
N ARG A 644 -26.76 -3.84 -7.98
CA ARG A 644 -27.57 -4.43 -6.93
C ARG A 644 -29.03 -4.50 -7.37
N TYR A 645 -29.61 -5.68 -7.21
CA TYR A 645 -31.02 -5.96 -7.39
C TYR A 645 -31.62 -6.40 -6.06
N THR A 646 -32.66 -5.69 -5.60
CA THR A 646 -33.42 -6.05 -4.39
C THR A 646 -34.83 -6.44 -4.79
N LEU A 647 -35.25 -7.62 -4.36
CA LEU A 647 -36.62 -8.12 -4.48
C LEU A 647 -37.23 -8.21 -3.08
N GLY A 648 -38.20 -7.35 -2.80
CA GLY A 648 -39.10 -7.49 -1.66
C GLY A 648 -40.20 -8.50 -1.98
N ILE A 649 -40.42 -9.44 -1.07
CA ILE A 649 -41.40 -10.51 -1.21
C ILE A 649 -42.51 -10.27 -0.19
N ASP A 650 -43.73 -10.16 -0.66
CA ASP A 650 -44.92 -9.99 0.18
C ASP A 650 -45.29 -11.28 0.91
N ASN A 651 -45.94 -11.16 2.08
CA ASN A 651 -46.44 -12.26 2.93
C ASN A 651 -45.42 -13.28 3.45
N VAL A 652 -44.12 -13.10 3.19
CA VAL A 652 -43.05 -13.93 3.76
C VAL A 652 -42.58 -13.31 5.07
N LEU A 653 -42.65 -14.07 6.18
CA LEU A 653 -42.31 -13.59 7.53
C LEU A 653 -43.08 -12.32 7.94
N GLY A 654 -44.30 -12.12 7.42
CA GLY A 654 -45.11 -10.92 7.69
C GLY A 654 -44.61 -9.66 6.99
N SER A 655 -43.92 -9.79 5.85
CA SER A 655 -43.59 -8.68 4.96
C SER A 655 -44.84 -8.07 4.34
N ASP A 656 -44.91 -6.75 4.26
CA ASP A 656 -46.10 -5.99 3.81
C ASP A 656 -46.04 -5.56 2.33
N PHE A 657 -44.88 -5.69 1.67
CA PHE A 657 -44.68 -5.15 0.33
C PHE A 657 -43.96 -6.12 -0.61
N GLN A 658 -44.49 -6.25 -1.83
CA GLN A 658 -43.76 -6.78 -2.98
C GLN A 658 -43.17 -5.63 -3.78
N TYR A 659 -41.85 -5.59 -3.92
CA TYR A 659 -41.22 -4.48 -4.62
C TYR A 659 -39.88 -4.85 -5.25
N GLN A 660 -39.43 -4.03 -6.20
CA GLN A 660 -38.13 -4.20 -6.84
C GLN A 660 -37.30 -2.92 -6.74
N LYS A 661 -35.99 -3.05 -6.51
CA LYS A 661 -35.02 -1.96 -6.61
C LYS A 661 -33.84 -2.37 -7.46
N PHE A 662 -33.46 -1.50 -8.37
CA PHE A 662 -32.27 -1.61 -9.19
C PHE A 662 -31.32 -0.48 -8.82
N ASN A 663 -30.06 -0.79 -8.59
CA ASN A 663 -29.03 0.19 -8.29
C ASN A 663 -27.74 -0.14 -9.04
N LEU A 664 -27.11 0.88 -9.62
CA LEU A 664 -25.85 0.82 -10.32
C LEU A 664 -24.91 1.88 -9.76
N LEU A 665 -23.79 1.43 -9.21
CA LEU A 665 -22.71 2.26 -8.71
C LEU A 665 -21.48 2.09 -9.58
N VAL A 666 -20.87 3.19 -10.01
CA VAL A 666 -19.61 3.21 -10.77
C VAL A 666 -18.63 4.13 -10.07
N ALA A 667 -17.50 3.60 -9.62
CA ALA A 667 -16.46 4.38 -8.93
C ALA A 667 -15.11 4.26 -9.65
N GLN A 668 -14.42 5.38 -9.89
CA GLN A 668 -13.11 5.41 -10.54
C GLN A 668 -12.23 6.53 -9.97
N SER A 669 -10.92 6.29 -9.93
CA SER A 669 -9.88 7.28 -9.68
C SER A 669 -9.05 7.47 -10.95
N LEU A 670 -9.29 8.57 -11.66
CA LEU A 670 -8.66 8.91 -12.93
C LEU A 670 -7.41 9.79 -12.70
N PRO A 671 -6.19 9.27 -12.91
CA PRO A 671 -4.98 10.08 -12.90
C PRO A 671 -4.89 10.91 -14.19
N LEU A 672 -4.76 12.22 -14.07
CA LEU A 672 -4.65 13.16 -15.19
C LEU A 672 -3.23 13.76 -15.30
N GLY A 673 -2.22 13.02 -14.82
CA GLY A 673 -0.82 13.42 -14.86
C GLY A 673 -0.56 14.75 -14.14
N GLN A 674 -0.13 15.77 -14.88
CA GLN A 674 0.17 17.10 -14.32
C GLN A 674 -1.08 17.88 -13.91
N LEU A 675 -2.26 17.55 -14.47
CA LEU A 675 -3.52 18.18 -14.06
C LEU A 675 -4.00 17.69 -12.70
N GLY A 676 -3.39 16.63 -12.14
CA GLY A 676 -3.75 16.07 -10.85
C GLY A 676 -4.56 14.78 -11.00
N ARG A 677 -5.52 14.56 -10.09
CA ARG A 677 -6.31 13.33 -10.01
C ARG A 677 -7.78 13.63 -9.79
N THR A 678 -8.66 12.99 -10.56
CA THR A 678 -10.11 13.06 -10.36
C THR A 678 -10.61 11.74 -9.76
N GLU A 679 -11.23 11.79 -8.60
CA GLU A 679 -11.99 10.69 -8.01
C GLU A 679 -13.47 10.96 -8.26
N TYR A 680 -14.21 10.00 -8.82
CA TYR A 680 -15.65 10.16 -9.00
C TYR A 680 -16.43 8.88 -8.69
N THR A 681 -17.67 9.08 -8.25
CA THR A 681 -18.67 8.03 -8.02
C THR A 681 -19.98 8.44 -8.70
N LEU A 682 -20.47 7.59 -9.59
CA LEU A 682 -21.79 7.71 -10.19
C LEU A 682 -22.72 6.67 -9.54
N ASP A 683 -23.84 7.11 -9.00
CA ASP A 683 -24.86 6.26 -8.36
C ASP A 683 -26.22 6.52 -9.02
N ALA A 684 -26.79 5.48 -9.62
CA ALA A 684 -28.08 5.51 -10.28
C ALA A 684 -29.00 4.44 -9.73
N GLY A 685 -30.27 4.77 -9.51
CA GLY A 685 -31.25 3.84 -8.97
C GLY A 685 -32.63 3.99 -9.55
N TYR A 686 -33.38 2.88 -9.55
CA TYR A 686 -34.75 2.79 -10.04
C TYR A 686 -35.59 1.83 -9.20
N ILE A 687 -36.75 2.30 -8.75
CA ILE A 687 -37.72 1.60 -7.92
C ILE A 687 -39.08 1.69 -8.66
N PRO A 688 -39.40 0.74 -9.54
CA PRO A 688 -40.64 0.77 -10.33
C PRO A 688 -41.91 0.51 -9.50
N SER A 689 -41.76 0.03 -8.26
CA SER A 689 -42.86 -0.40 -7.40
C SER A 689 -43.41 0.75 -6.55
N THR A 690 -44.69 0.66 -6.20
CA THR A 690 -45.34 1.57 -5.26
C THR A 690 -45.03 1.15 -3.82
N VAL A 691 -44.24 1.95 -3.11
CA VAL A 691 -43.83 1.70 -1.73
C VAL A 691 -43.77 3.03 -0.96
N PRO A 692 -43.96 3.01 0.38
CA PRO A 692 -43.86 4.24 1.16
C PRO A 692 -42.42 4.77 1.17
N TYR A 693 -42.28 6.07 1.40
CA TYR A 693 -40.99 6.76 1.27
C TYR A 693 -39.83 6.21 2.13
N PRO A 694 -40.02 5.56 3.30
CA PRO A 694 -38.90 4.97 4.03
C PRO A 694 -38.22 3.83 3.27
N VAL A 695 -38.92 3.24 2.28
CA VAL A 695 -38.40 2.21 1.38
C VAL A 695 -37.75 2.84 0.14
N LEU A 696 -38.07 4.09 -0.21
CA LEU A 696 -37.48 4.79 -1.35
C LEU A 696 -36.04 5.25 -1.06
N LYS A 697 -35.32 5.69 -2.11
CA LYS A 697 -33.97 6.25 -1.92
C LYS A 697 -34.08 7.60 -1.23
N THR A 698 -33.54 7.67 -0.02
CA THR A 698 -33.25 8.96 0.62
C THR A 698 -31.81 9.36 0.30
N HIS A 699 -31.62 10.56 -0.23
CA HIS A 699 -30.29 11.06 -0.56
C HIS A 699 -29.58 11.56 0.71
N LEU A 700 -28.34 11.10 0.89
CA LEU A 700 -27.59 11.35 2.12
C LEU A 700 -27.16 12.81 2.22
N GLY A 701 -27.90 13.60 3.00
CA GLY A 701 -27.45 14.93 3.44
C GLY A 701 -26.48 14.85 4.61
N ASN A 702 -25.65 15.88 4.78
CA ASN A 702 -24.69 15.97 5.87
C ASN A 702 -24.76 17.34 6.54
N GLU A 703 -25.42 17.40 7.70
CA GLU A 703 -25.50 18.63 8.51
C GLU A 703 -24.32 18.79 9.49
N SER A 704 -23.49 17.76 9.65
CA SER A 704 -22.34 17.78 10.56
C SER A 704 -21.25 18.76 10.08
N PRO A 705 -20.38 19.29 10.94
CA PRO A 705 -19.25 20.10 10.51
C PRO A 705 -18.16 19.28 9.79
N ILE A 706 -18.29 17.95 9.73
CA ILE A 706 -17.30 17.05 9.17
C ILE A 706 -17.59 16.86 7.68
N TYR A 707 -16.59 17.02 6.81
CA TYR A 707 -16.75 16.73 5.38
C TYR A 707 -16.92 15.23 5.14
N THR A 708 -17.84 14.84 4.25
CA THR A 708 -18.06 13.44 3.88
C THR A 708 -18.18 13.33 2.36
N SER A 709 -17.34 12.49 1.73
CA SER A 709 -17.24 12.38 0.27
C SER A 709 -18.48 11.78 -0.40
N ASN A 710 -19.18 10.86 0.29
CA ASN A 710 -20.33 10.13 -0.25
C ASN A 710 -21.67 10.77 0.18
N ALA A 711 -21.64 12.01 0.69
CA ALA A 711 -22.82 12.74 1.15
C ALA A 711 -22.89 14.11 0.46
N TYR A 712 -24.10 14.66 0.37
CA TYR A 712 -24.31 16.06 0.01
C TYR A 712 -24.11 16.93 1.23
N ASN A 713 -23.02 17.70 1.24
CA ASN A 713 -22.51 18.40 2.41
C ASN A 713 -23.33 19.63 2.80
N LEU A 714 -24.18 20.16 1.92
CA LEU A 714 -25.11 21.26 2.23
C LEU A 714 -26.59 20.85 2.21
N MET A 715 -26.87 19.60 1.85
CA MET A 715 -28.22 19.05 1.92
C MET A 715 -28.55 18.67 3.37
N ARG A 716 -29.79 18.95 3.79
CA ARG A 716 -30.27 18.53 5.11
C ARG A 716 -30.54 17.03 5.14
N TYR A 717 -30.59 16.48 6.35
CA TYR A 717 -31.08 15.11 6.52
C TYR A 717 -32.50 14.99 5.96
N PHE A 718 -32.74 13.96 5.16
CA PHE A 718 -34.04 13.68 4.55
C PHE A 718 -34.58 14.85 3.68
N GLU A 719 -33.72 15.66 3.04
CA GLU A 719 -34.20 16.78 2.22
C GLU A 719 -34.87 16.33 0.92
N PHE A 720 -34.31 15.31 0.24
CA PHE A 720 -34.84 14.80 -1.01
C PHE A 720 -34.97 13.27 -1.01
N VAL A 721 -36.07 12.80 -1.57
CA VAL A 721 -36.36 11.37 -1.79
C VAL A 721 -36.59 11.14 -3.28
N SER A 722 -36.20 9.96 -3.78
CA SER A 722 -36.38 9.58 -5.19
C SER A 722 -36.73 8.10 -5.35
N ASP A 723 -37.55 7.80 -6.36
CA ASP A 723 -37.73 6.43 -6.86
C ASP A 723 -36.94 6.18 -8.15
N ARG A 724 -36.52 7.24 -8.83
CA ARG A 724 -35.59 7.21 -9.97
C ARG A 724 -34.59 8.34 -9.83
N TYR A 725 -33.31 8.03 -9.93
CA TYR A 725 -32.27 9.03 -9.80
C TYR A 725 -30.98 8.64 -10.50
N ALA A 726 -30.17 9.65 -10.80
CA ALA A 726 -28.77 9.55 -11.13
C ALA A 726 -28.03 10.64 -10.35
N SER A 727 -26.90 10.27 -9.78
CA SER A 727 -26.06 11.17 -9.00
C SER A 727 -24.59 11.02 -9.37
N LEU A 728 -23.86 12.10 -9.24
CA LEU A 728 -22.42 12.19 -9.47
C LEU A 728 -21.79 12.90 -8.28
N HIS A 729 -20.86 12.22 -7.62
CA HIS A 729 -19.96 12.80 -6.64
C HIS A 729 -18.56 12.82 -7.26
N ALA A 730 -17.95 13.99 -7.40
CA ALA A 730 -16.64 14.14 -8.01
C ALA A 730 -15.74 15.04 -7.16
N GLU A 731 -14.50 14.61 -6.98
CA GLU A 731 -13.44 15.37 -6.32
C GLU A 731 -12.22 15.41 -7.24
N HIS A 732 -11.67 16.59 -7.42
CA HIS A 732 -10.47 16.79 -8.22
C HIS A 732 -9.36 17.38 -7.36
N TYR A 733 -8.26 16.63 -7.24
CA TYR A 733 -7.05 16.98 -6.52
C TYR A 733 -6.07 17.58 -7.51
N PHE A 734 -5.75 18.87 -7.36
CA PHE A 734 -4.85 19.57 -8.29
C PHE A 734 -3.36 19.28 -8.05
N GLU A 735 -3.02 18.52 -7.01
CA GLU A 735 -1.64 18.10 -6.66
C GLU A 735 -0.62 19.27 -6.64
N GLY A 736 -1.11 20.48 -6.31
CA GLY A 736 -0.32 21.71 -6.20
C GLY A 736 -0.15 22.51 -7.51
N LEU A 737 -0.85 22.18 -8.60
CA LEU A 737 -0.78 22.86 -9.90
C LEU A 737 -0.87 24.40 -9.81
N PHE A 738 -1.81 24.92 -9.02
CA PHE A 738 -2.06 26.37 -8.91
C PHE A 738 -1.31 27.03 -7.75
N ILE A 739 -1.17 26.34 -6.62
CA ILE A 739 -0.64 26.94 -5.38
C ILE A 739 0.90 26.90 -5.32
N ASN A 740 1.55 25.94 -5.98
CA ASN A 740 3.01 25.82 -5.93
C ASN A 740 3.74 27.00 -6.58
N SER A 741 3.02 27.85 -7.32
CA SER A 741 3.53 29.08 -7.94
C SER A 741 3.51 30.28 -6.98
N VAL A 742 2.77 30.23 -5.86
CA VAL A 742 2.65 31.32 -4.89
C VAL A 742 3.63 31.10 -3.72
N PRO A 743 4.68 31.94 -3.55
CA PRO A 743 5.80 31.65 -2.64
C PRO A 743 5.42 31.45 -1.16
N VAL A 744 4.40 32.15 -0.67
CA VAL A 744 3.94 32.04 0.73
C VAL A 744 3.16 30.74 0.96
N LEU A 745 2.25 30.41 0.05
CA LEU A 745 1.44 29.19 0.15
C LEU A 745 2.28 27.93 -0.13
N LYS A 746 3.29 28.03 -1.00
CA LYS A 746 4.32 27.00 -1.19
C LYS A 746 5.09 26.68 0.10
N LYS A 747 5.30 27.67 1.00
CA LYS A 747 5.93 27.43 2.31
C LYS A 747 5.01 26.72 3.31
N LEU A 748 3.69 26.89 3.16
CA LEU A 748 2.66 26.27 3.99
C LEU A 748 2.28 24.87 3.51
N ASP A 749 2.69 24.49 2.30
CA ASP A 749 2.47 23.17 1.70
C ASP A 749 0.98 22.85 1.46
N TRP A 750 0.17 23.88 1.29
CA TRP A 750 -1.26 23.74 1.05
C TRP A 750 -1.55 23.27 -0.37
N ARG A 751 -2.53 22.36 -0.53
CA ARG A 751 -2.97 21.90 -1.86
C ARG A 751 -4.43 22.25 -2.06
N LEU A 752 -4.78 22.62 -3.30
CA LEU A 752 -6.16 22.83 -3.69
C LEU A 752 -6.80 21.55 -4.14
N LEU A 753 -8.09 21.50 -3.89
CA LEU A 753 -9.01 20.55 -4.49
C LEU A 753 -10.30 21.26 -4.85
N ALA A 754 -11.03 20.67 -5.79
CA ALA A 754 -12.40 21.04 -6.11
C ALA A 754 -13.32 19.84 -5.89
N SER A 755 -14.57 20.10 -5.52
CA SER A 755 -15.61 19.08 -5.40
C SER A 755 -16.86 19.51 -6.14
N ALA A 756 -17.59 18.55 -6.70
CA ALA A 756 -18.87 18.76 -7.36
C ALA A 756 -19.77 17.56 -7.07
N ASN A 757 -20.94 17.82 -6.49
CA ASN A 757 -21.97 16.82 -6.27
C ASN A 757 -23.24 17.25 -7.02
N VAL A 758 -23.75 16.34 -7.85
CA VAL A 758 -24.93 16.56 -8.69
C VAL A 758 -25.92 15.43 -8.46
N LEU A 759 -27.19 15.78 -8.32
CA LEU A 759 -28.29 14.84 -8.17
C LEU A 759 -29.42 15.22 -9.10
N TYR A 760 -29.84 14.28 -9.93
CA TYR A 760 -31.02 14.42 -10.77
C TYR A 760 -31.95 13.23 -10.53
N GLY A 761 -33.26 13.46 -10.47
CA GLY A 761 -34.20 12.40 -10.19
C GLY A 761 -35.61 12.89 -9.97
N GLY A 762 -36.47 11.99 -9.54
CA GLY A 762 -37.86 12.28 -9.24
C GLY A 762 -38.54 11.16 -8.49
N VAL A 763 -39.83 11.37 -8.24
CA VAL A 763 -40.73 10.39 -7.62
C VAL A 763 -41.97 10.29 -8.50
N SER A 764 -42.41 9.07 -8.78
CA SER A 764 -43.68 8.78 -9.47
C SER A 764 -44.85 9.28 -8.64
N GLU A 765 -45.97 9.55 -9.32
CA GLU A 765 -47.18 9.97 -8.65
C GLU A 765 -47.71 8.91 -7.68
N ALA A 766 -47.66 7.63 -8.06
CA ALA A 766 -48.04 6.52 -7.20
C ALA A 766 -47.24 6.51 -5.88
N ASN A 767 -45.91 6.62 -5.94
CA ASN A 767 -45.07 6.69 -4.74
C ASN A 767 -45.28 7.96 -3.92
N ARG A 768 -45.67 9.07 -4.55
CA ARG A 768 -46.02 10.32 -3.85
C ARG A 768 -47.32 10.17 -3.06
N LEU A 769 -48.28 9.42 -3.61
CA LEU A 769 -49.60 9.21 -3.01
C LEU A 769 -49.65 8.01 -2.04
N ALA A 770 -48.60 7.20 -1.97
CA ALA A 770 -48.49 6.04 -1.07
C ALA A 770 -48.59 6.39 0.43
N THR A 771 -48.23 7.62 0.80
CA THR A 771 -48.29 8.13 2.18
C THR A 771 -49.35 9.23 2.26
N PRO A 772 -50.35 9.14 3.17
CA PRO A 772 -51.32 10.20 3.39
C PRO A 772 -50.66 11.50 3.89
N THR A 773 -51.26 12.64 3.55
CA THR A 773 -50.81 13.97 4.02
C THR A 773 -51.38 14.34 5.38
N VAL A 774 -52.44 13.65 5.83
CA VAL A 774 -53.07 13.83 7.14
C VAL A 774 -53.29 12.46 7.78
N ASP A 775 -53.25 12.41 9.10
CA ASP A 775 -53.57 11.20 9.86
C ASP A 775 -55.09 10.95 9.93
N SER A 776 -55.50 9.88 10.60
CA SER A 776 -56.91 9.52 10.81
C SER A 776 -57.70 10.53 11.66
N GLN A 777 -57.01 11.47 12.32
CA GLN A 777 -57.57 12.56 13.12
C GLN A 777 -57.53 13.91 12.39
N GLY A 778 -57.05 13.95 11.14
CA GLY A 778 -56.94 15.16 10.33
C GLY A 778 -55.72 16.04 10.65
N GLN A 779 -54.76 15.55 11.43
CA GLN A 779 -53.50 16.25 11.70
C GLN A 779 -52.51 16.05 10.56
N ASN A 780 -51.74 17.07 10.20
CA ASN A 780 -50.79 17.00 9.10
C ASN A 780 -49.64 16.02 9.40
N LEU A 781 -49.40 15.08 8.48
CA LEU A 781 -48.29 14.15 8.55
C LEU A 781 -47.02 14.71 7.87
N PRO A 782 -45.82 14.39 8.38
CA PRO A 782 -44.55 14.72 7.74
C PRO A 782 -44.39 14.21 6.30
N THR A 783 -44.53 15.09 5.32
CA THR A 783 -44.31 14.77 3.90
C THR A 783 -42.83 14.75 3.52
N PHE A 784 -42.47 14.09 2.41
CA PHE A 784 -41.13 14.19 1.81
C PHE A 784 -41.14 15.14 0.61
N ARG A 785 -39.95 15.57 0.17
CA ARG A 785 -39.82 16.43 -1.00
C ARG A 785 -39.12 15.68 -2.15
N PRO A 786 -39.76 15.54 -3.31
CA PRO A 786 -39.07 15.08 -4.51
C PRO A 786 -38.26 16.23 -5.14
N LEU A 787 -37.27 15.86 -5.97
CA LEU A 787 -36.65 16.83 -6.86
C LEU A 787 -37.66 17.36 -7.87
N GLY A 788 -37.51 18.64 -8.25
CA GLY A 788 -38.21 19.28 -9.35
C GLY A 788 -37.54 18.99 -10.70
N THR A 789 -37.71 19.89 -11.67
CA THR A 789 -37.13 19.75 -13.01
C THR A 789 -35.62 20.04 -13.06
N ALA A 790 -35.10 20.82 -12.12
CA ALA A 790 -33.68 21.14 -12.03
C ALA A 790 -32.92 20.12 -11.14
N PRO A 791 -31.67 19.76 -11.48
CA PRO A 791 -30.84 18.94 -10.60
C PRO A 791 -30.46 19.69 -9.32
N TYR A 792 -30.30 18.97 -8.21
CA TYR A 792 -29.59 19.50 -7.04
C TYR A 792 -28.10 19.54 -7.35
N VAL A 793 -27.46 20.68 -7.08
CA VAL A 793 -26.03 20.87 -7.36
C VAL A 793 -25.37 21.59 -6.19
N GLU A 794 -24.25 21.04 -5.71
CA GLU A 794 -23.30 21.73 -4.85
C GLU A 794 -21.89 21.61 -5.41
N MET A 795 -21.13 22.69 -5.34
CA MET A 795 -19.74 22.75 -5.77
C MET A 795 -18.89 23.35 -4.66
N GLY A 796 -17.70 22.83 -4.49
CA GLY A 796 -16.79 23.30 -3.46
C GLY A 796 -15.35 23.43 -3.94
N TYR A 797 -14.59 24.18 -3.18
CA TYR A 797 -13.14 24.25 -3.27
C TYR A 797 -12.57 24.12 -1.86
N GLY A 798 -11.49 23.36 -1.74
CA GLY A 798 -10.89 23.04 -0.47
C GLY A 798 -9.40 23.29 -0.44
N VAL A 799 -8.90 23.46 0.77
CA VAL A 799 -7.47 23.46 1.08
C VAL A 799 -7.18 22.25 1.96
N GLU A 800 -6.38 21.34 1.44
CA GLU A 800 -5.88 20.21 2.21
C GLU A 800 -4.44 20.42 2.69
N ASN A 801 -3.96 19.45 3.47
CA ASN A 801 -2.62 19.43 4.04
C ASN A 801 -2.40 20.53 5.10
N ILE A 802 -3.48 21.05 5.70
CA ILE A 802 -3.42 21.97 6.84
C ILE A 802 -2.93 21.18 8.05
N PHE A 803 -1.77 21.55 8.59
CA PHE A 803 -1.04 20.72 9.57
C PHE A 803 -0.85 19.26 9.15
N LYS A 804 -0.93 18.98 7.84
CA LYS A 804 -0.78 17.67 7.18
C LYS A 804 -1.81 16.59 7.46
N VAL A 805 -2.81 16.90 8.26
CA VAL A 805 -3.87 15.95 8.61
C VAL A 805 -5.25 16.55 8.43
N LEU A 806 -5.36 17.88 8.31
CA LEU A 806 -6.64 18.56 8.15
C LEU A 806 -6.85 19.03 6.71
N ARG A 807 -8.10 18.93 6.29
CA ARG A 807 -8.67 19.49 5.07
C ARG A 807 -9.83 20.39 5.47
N VAL A 808 -9.93 21.56 4.84
CA VAL A 808 -11.04 22.50 5.01
C VAL A 808 -11.66 22.76 3.64
N ASP A 809 -12.97 22.56 3.53
CA ASP A 809 -13.74 22.71 2.29
C ASP A 809 -14.73 23.86 2.43
N PHE A 810 -14.77 24.70 1.39
CA PHE A 810 -15.76 25.76 1.20
C PHE A 810 -16.72 25.30 0.11
N ILE A 811 -17.98 25.11 0.47
CA ILE A 811 -18.98 24.49 -0.40
C ILE A 811 -20.10 25.50 -0.64
N HIS A 812 -20.55 25.58 -1.88
CA HIS A 812 -21.63 26.40 -2.36
C HIS A 812 -22.73 25.53 -2.94
N ARG A 813 -23.96 25.72 -2.46
CA ARG A 813 -25.16 25.15 -3.06
C ARG A 813 -25.55 26.05 -4.22
N LEU A 814 -25.85 25.49 -5.40
CA LEU A 814 -26.13 26.25 -6.61
C LEU A 814 -27.60 26.23 -7.02
N THR A 815 -28.35 25.21 -6.59
CA THR A 815 -29.78 25.07 -6.89
C THR A 815 -30.59 24.87 -5.62
N TYR A 816 -31.91 25.09 -5.71
CA TYR A 816 -32.83 25.00 -4.57
C TYR A 816 -32.44 25.92 -3.40
N LEU A 817 -31.98 27.14 -3.70
CA LEU A 817 -31.49 28.12 -2.72
C LEU A 817 -32.60 28.68 -1.82
N ASP A 818 -33.82 28.75 -2.35
CA ASP A 818 -35.00 29.29 -1.66
C ASP A 818 -35.72 28.21 -0.82
N ASN A 819 -35.14 27.00 -0.72
CA ASN A 819 -35.70 25.96 0.13
C ASN A 819 -35.69 26.40 1.59
N PRO A 820 -36.81 26.27 2.33
CA PRO A 820 -36.86 26.66 3.74
C PRO A 820 -35.79 25.96 4.57
N GLY A 821 -34.89 26.73 5.18
CA GLY A 821 -33.78 26.21 5.99
C GLY A 821 -32.59 25.66 5.20
N ALA A 822 -32.50 25.89 3.89
CA ALA A 822 -31.32 25.53 3.09
C ALA A 822 -30.12 26.39 3.47
N LYS A 823 -28.94 25.76 3.47
CA LYS A 823 -27.65 26.45 3.61
C LYS A 823 -27.05 26.65 2.22
N ASN A 824 -26.90 27.92 1.82
CA ASN A 824 -26.32 28.26 0.52
C ASN A 824 -24.80 28.13 0.50
N PHE A 825 -24.19 28.19 1.68
CA PHE A 825 -22.74 28.09 1.88
C PHE A 825 -22.44 27.33 3.17
N GLY A 826 -21.35 26.58 3.19
CA GLY A 826 -20.85 25.93 4.39
C GLY A 826 -19.36 25.68 4.36
N VAL A 827 -18.76 25.68 5.55
CA VAL A 827 -17.36 25.30 5.76
C VAL A 827 -17.36 23.94 6.46
N LYS A 828 -16.64 22.97 5.88
CA LYS A 828 -16.50 21.62 6.43
C LYS A 828 -15.04 21.32 6.72
N VAL A 829 -14.78 20.46 7.71
CA VAL A 829 -13.43 20.03 8.09
C VAL A 829 -13.36 18.51 8.06
N CYS A 830 -12.26 17.93 7.59
CA CYS A 830 -12.02 16.50 7.72
C CYS A 830 -10.57 16.22 8.08
N ALA A 831 -10.35 15.15 8.85
CA ALA A 831 -9.04 14.60 9.08
C ALA A 831 -8.75 13.55 7.99
N GLN A 832 -7.77 13.79 7.13
CA GLN A 832 -7.36 12.86 6.09
C GLN A 832 -5.85 12.63 6.13
N PHE A 833 -5.47 11.36 6.06
CA PHE A 833 -4.09 10.93 5.82
C PHE A 833 -4.03 10.37 4.40
N LYS A 834 -3.78 11.25 3.42
CA LYS A 834 -3.49 10.85 2.03
C LYS A 834 -1.98 11.03 1.80
N LEU A 835 -1.29 9.94 1.46
CA LEU A 835 0.14 9.92 1.11
C LEU A 835 0.37 10.48 -0.28
#